data_AF-A0A7S4KC84-F1
#
_entry.id   AF-A0A7S4KC84-F1
#
_cell.length_a   1.000
_cell.length_b   1.000
_cell.length_c   1.000
_cell.angle_alpha   90.00
_cell.angle_beta   90.00
_cell.angle_gamma   90.00
#
_symmetry.space_group_name_H-M   'P 1'
#
loop_
_entity.id
_entity.type
_entity.pdbx_description
1 polymer ?
#
loop_
_entity_poly.entity_id
_entity_poly.type
_entity_poly.pdbx_seq_one_letter_code
_entity_poly.pdbx_strand_id
1 'polypeptide(L)'
;MALPQDMYSCIYHAPPVSSTFVLAVVTFLFQVTILVLLFLDEIGLYDKEFQFDGTGIVFPAGVPPTVRASQFLAILVSVATQDDLITAIDGWHMGYSSAERNGGNRGRAGGGGAAAWQWILSQVLRGLEGALCLLNTFLLIFQEDNVQDIFMDFLAVQFVTGLDDTAFFLGRNGYFGSSVRRGTRAATRVRLPRRHDDQWWFRPLVFALVSAGLLAGWGVVGRKQSRGGYLSCRNVFFQFGDIFHAELGFVSGVFLFQDMDRSNRPIYVSPGYKIAFCNLEDSWTLSRTFAVEEGEPDPDPCNSWIAIASGRDEYDILDISPRDWNVYWKKPDGSKRAKPFTHVAVRCNGCDDPAEGGSCDTGGTCVDNVCFCHSGWYGQNCQFRNPCEEYEVSTDLEGWWQPDEWAGTYKIVAPLEEAVVVHERPVYLNKRSDTYDRVIVFTGRRWFFTALPSIENATTKGEMLKWNIQHDALKTNWINVTPAMISSPVDVSTPSDLPDLNIALTWYHPYAYNAGQRSRFADSNLALTQTKAVCTFCNNASRPCANGGTCAPNGRCACDGKTYGSRCQITSVDVCTGFSISLVNSSSGYVGGRYDLGDDTIGYRPVFVASAAEGGSIAYCLQGEHWALLLGLGSEDPCSDWHSKSSRTSAYDVLTSRNWSTRRADGNESNLLPIASSARMTCNTYESEGDIIT
;
A
#
# COMPACT_ATOMS: atom_id res chain seq x y z
N MET A 1 10.40 -54.55 -37.33
CA MET A 1 9.50 -53.95 -36.32
C MET A 1 8.24 -53.49 -37.04
N ALA A 2 7.06 -53.54 -36.41
CA ALA A 2 5.88 -52.89 -37.00
C ALA A 2 6.05 -51.37 -36.91
N LEU A 3 5.53 -50.61 -37.87
CA LEU A 3 5.44 -49.15 -37.70
C LEU A 3 4.57 -48.83 -36.47
N PRO A 4 4.88 -47.74 -35.76
CA PRO A 4 3.98 -47.16 -34.75
C PRO A 4 2.58 -46.95 -35.32
N GLN A 5 1.56 -47.04 -34.46
CA GLN A 5 0.16 -46.87 -34.88
C GLN A 5 -0.30 -45.42 -34.74
N ASP A 6 0.49 -44.52 -35.31
CA ASP A 6 0.34 -43.07 -35.19
C ASP A 6 0.12 -42.38 -36.56
N MET A 7 -0.26 -41.11 -36.55
CA MET A 7 -0.50 -40.36 -37.79
C MET A 7 0.79 -40.07 -38.55
N TYR A 8 1.92 -39.96 -37.86
CA TYR A 8 3.23 -39.80 -38.47
C TYR A 8 3.60 -40.95 -39.40
N SER A 9 3.24 -42.19 -39.04
CA SER A 9 3.44 -43.37 -39.89
C SER A 9 2.63 -43.30 -41.19
N CYS A 10 1.51 -42.55 -41.21
CA CYS A 10 0.77 -42.26 -42.43
C CYS A 10 1.49 -41.27 -43.35
N ILE A 11 2.22 -40.28 -42.81
CA ILE A 11 3.02 -39.33 -43.60
C ILE A 11 4.11 -40.07 -44.37
N TYR A 12 4.73 -41.07 -43.75
CA TYR A 12 5.73 -41.91 -44.38
C TYR A 12 5.17 -42.75 -45.54
N HIS A 13 4.01 -43.39 -45.36
CA HIS A 13 3.49 -44.37 -46.31
C HIS A 13 2.55 -43.78 -47.39
N ALA A 14 1.78 -42.74 -47.07
CA ALA A 14 0.74 -42.24 -47.96
C ALA A 14 1.32 -41.36 -49.09
N PRO A 15 0.73 -41.39 -50.30
CA PRO A 15 1.10 -40.45 -51.35
C PRO A 15 0.93 -39.00 -50.86
N PRO A 16 1.84 -38.07 -51.23
CA PRO A 16 1.66 -36.66 -50.95
C PRO A 16 0.28 -36.19 -51.41
N VAL A 17 -0.37 -35.33 -50.63
CA VAL A 17 -1.71 -34.75 -50.94
C VAL A 17 -2.87 -35.76 -50.88
N SER A 18 -2.61 -37.06 -50.63
CA SER A 18 -3.71 -38.00 -50.36
C SER A 18 -4.49 -37.59 -49.11
N SER A 19 -5.77 -37.96 -49.03
CA SER A 19 -6.61 -37.65 -47.86
C SER A 19 -6.00 -38.12 -46.53
N THR A 20 -5.27 -39.25 -46.54
CA THR A 20 -4.58 -39.76 -45.35
C THR A 20 -3.38 -38.89 -44.97
N PHE A 21 -2.60 -38.45 -45.97
CA PHE A 21 -1.46 -37.55 -45.77
C PHE A 21 -1.94 -36.20 -45.22
N VAL A 22 -2.97 -35.62 -45.83
CA VAL A 22 -3.56 -34.34 -45.39
C VAL A 22 -4.08 -34.44 -43.96
N LEU A 23 -4.79 -35.51 -43.61
CA LEU A 23 -5.28 -35.71 -42.25
C LEU A 23 -4.14 -35.77 -41.23
N ALA A 24 -3.05 -36.49 -41.55
CA ALA A 24 -1.89 -36.56 -40.65
C ALA A 24 -1.20 -35.21 -40.46
N VAL A 25 -1.06 -34.42 -41.52
CA VAL A 25 -0.52 -33.05 -41.42
C VAL A 25 -1.44 -32.15 -40.61
N VAL A 26 -2.76 -32.23 -40.79
CA VAL A 26 -3.74 -31.46 -40.01
C VAL A 26 -3.68 -31.82 -38.54
N THR A 27 -3.57 -33.11 -38.19
CA THR A 27 -3.41 -33.55 -36.81
C THR A 27 -2.14 -32.99 -36.17
N PHE A 28 -0.99 -33.08 -36.85
CA PHE A 28 0.26 -32.47 -36.38
C PHE A 28 0.12 -30.96 -36.18
N LEU A 29 -0.44 -30.23 -37.16
CA LEU A 29 -0.63 -28.78 -37.04
C LEU A 29 -1.55 -28.43 -35.88
N PHE A 30 -2.58 -29.22 -35.63
CA PHE A 30 -3.49 -29.03 -34.49
C PHE A 30 -2.77 -29.23 -33.16
N GLN A 31 -2.03 -30.33 -32.99
CA GLN A 31 -1.25 -30.61 -31.78
C GLN A 31 -0.20 -29.52 -31.53
N VAL A 32 0.61 -29.18 -32.54
CA VAL A 32 1.63 -28.13 -32.42
C VAL A 32 0.99 -26.77 -32.13
N THR A 33 -0.17 -26.45 -32.71
CA THR A 33 -0.87 -25.20 -32.39
C THR A 33 -1.27 -25.17 -30.92
N ILE A 34 -1.82 -26.25 -30.37
CA ILE A 34 -2.17 -26.33 -28.94
C ILE A 34 -0.91 -26.20 -28.08
N LEU A 35 0.15 -26.95 -28.38
CA LEU A 35 1.41 -26.91 -27.63
C LEU A 35 2.11 -25.54 -27.70
N VAL A 36 2.01 -24.84 -28.83
CA VAL A 36 2.53 -23.48 -28.97
C VAL A 36 1.66 -22.49 -28.20
N LEU A 37 0.33 -22.62 -28.24
CA LEU A 37 -0.55 -21.76 -27.46
C LEU A 37 -0.32 -21.92 -25.96
N LEU A 38 -0.19 -23.17 -25.48
CA LEU A 38 0.23 -23.47 -24.10
C LEU A 38 1.56 -22.78 -23.81
N PHE A 39 2.59 -23.02 -24.63
CA PHE A 39 3.90 -22.41 -24.42
C PHE A 39 3.86 -20.88 -24.34
N LEU A 40 3.08 -20.22 -25.21
CA LEU A 40 2.93 -18.77 -25.23
C LEU A 40 2.20 -18.24 -23.98
N ASP A 41 1.26 -19.01 -23.46
CA ASP A 41 0.54 -18.76 -22.21
C ASP A 41 1.51 -18.86 -21.03
N GLU A 42 2.27 -19.96 -20.95
CA GLU A 42 3.28 -20.22 -19.90
C GLU A 42 4.35 -19.13 -19.81
N ILE A 43 4.79 -18.56 -20.94
CA ILE A 43 5.80 -17.49 -20.95
C ILE A 43 5.21 -16.09 -20.75
N GLY A 44 3.92 -16.00 -20.39
CA GLY A 44 3.26 -14.74 -20.05
C GLY A 44 3.26 -13.71 -21.18
N LEU A 45 3.31 -14.14 -22.45
CA LEU A 45 3.33 -13.19 -23.57
C LEU A 45 2.03 -12.40 -23.72
N TYR A 46 0.94 -12.90 -23.14
CA TYR A 46 -0.36 -12.23 -23.18
C TYR A 46 -0.60 -11.32 -21.97
N ASP A 47 -0.05 -11.64 -20.80
CA ASP A 47 -0.19 -10.83 -19.59
C ASP A 47 0.98 -9.86 -19.44
N LYS A 48 0.79 -8.67 -20.02
CA LYS A 48 1.75 -7.54 -19.90
C LYS A 48 1.90 -7.01 -18.47
N GLU A 49 1.09 -7.48 -17.54
CA GLU A 49 0.99 -6.98 -16.18
C GLU A 49 1.92 -7.70 -15.19
N PHE A 50 2.69 -8.71 -15.62
CA PHE A 50 3.47 -9.56 -14.69
C PHE A 50 4.94 -9.82 -15.11
N GLN A 51 5.59 -8.89 -15.80
CA GLN A 51 7.00 -9.04 -16.22
C GLN A 51 8.00 -8.53 -15.15
N PHE A 52 8.14 -9.27 -14.04
CA PHE A 52 8.96 -8.82 -12.91
C PHE A 52 10.48 -8.80 -13.15
N ASP A 53 11.00 -9.54 -14.15
CA ASP A 53 12.46 -9.69 -14.39
C ASP A 53 12.88 -9.49 -15.86
N GLY A 54 11.97 -9.01 -16.72
CA GLY A 54 12.18 -8.92 -18.17
C GLY A 54 12.34 -10.27 -18.89
N THR A 55 12.31 -11.39 -18.16
CA THR A 55 12.34 -12.76 -18.70
C THR A 55 10.95 -13.28 -19.11
N GLY A 56 9.87 -12.67 -18.59
CA GLY A 56 8.47 -13.03 -18.88
C GLY A 56 7.99 -14.32 -18.21
N ILE A 57 8.85 -15.07 -17.52
CA ILE A 57 8.48 -16.34 -16.88
C ILE A 57 8.45 -16.12 -15.37
N VAL A 58 7.26 -16.29 -14.78
CA VAL A 58 7.04 -16.21 -13.34
C VAL A 58 7.30 -17.59 -12.75
N PHE A 59 8.27 -17.68 -11.84
CA PHE A 59 8.50 -18.89 -11.06
C PHE A 59 8.17 -18.59 -9.59
N PRO A 60 7.38 -19.42 -8.90
CA PRO A 60 7.08 -19.22 -7.50
C PRO A 60 8.38 -19.27 -6.68
N ALA A 61 8.55 -18.31 -5.79
CA ALA A 61 9.64 -18.33 -4.84
C ALA A 61 9.38 -19.40 -3.76
N GLY A 62 10.44 -20.05 -3.28
CA GLY A 62 10.33 -20.79 -2.03
C GLY A 62 9.56 -22.10 -2.00
N VAL A 63 9.34 -22.71 -3.16
CA VAL A 63 8.65 -23.99 -3.33
C VAL A 63 9.01 -25.02 -2.24
N PRO A 64 8.02 -25.62 -1.56
CA PRO A 64 8.25 -26.60 -0.50
C PRO A 64 9.10 -27.79 -0.95
N PRO A 65 9.90 -28.43 -0.05
CA PRO A 65 10.73 -29.58 -0.41
C PRO A 65 9.94 -30.77 -0.99
N THR A 66 8.71 -30.97 -0.53
CA THR A 66 7.79 -31.99 -1.04
C THR A 66 7.43 -31.75 -2.50
N VAL A 67 7.12 -30.51 -2.85
CA VAL A 67 6.81 -30.09 -4.22
C VAL A 67 8.05 -30.22 -5.09
N ARG A 68 9.23 -29.79 -4.63
CA ARG A 68 10.50 -29.99 -5.39
C ARG A 68 10.81 -31.46 -5.66
N ALA A 69 10.53 -32.34 -4.71
CA ALA A 69 10.68 -33.78 -4.91
C ALA A 69 9.68 -34.31 -5.95
N SER A 70 8.43 -33.85 -5.91
CA SER A 70 7.42 -34.18 -6.94
C SER A 70 7.83 -33.67 -8.32
N GLN A 71 8.34 -32.44 -8.41
CA GLN A 71 8.86 -31.86 -9.66
C GLN A 71 10.00 -32.70 -10.25
N PHE A 72 10.96 -33.13 -9.41
CA PHE A 72 12.05 -34.00 -9.83
C PHE A 72 11.53 -35.33 -10.40
N LEU A 73 10.58 -35.97 -9.72
CA LEU A 73 9.98 -37.23 -10.18
C LEU A 73 9.15 -37.03 -11.45
N ALA A 74 8.39 -35.95 -11.54
CA ALA A 74 7.58 -35.60 -12.69
C ALA A 74 8.44 -35.41 -13.96
N ILE A 75 9.63 -34.81 -13.84
CA ILE A 75 10.60 -34.72 -14.95
C ILE A 75 11.04 -36.10 -15.43
N LEU A 76 11.36 -37.02 -14.52
CA LEU A 76 11.77 -38.37 -14.91
C LEU A 76 10.62 -39.14 -15.59
N VAL A 77 9.41 -38.99 -15.06
CA VAL A 77 8.20 -39.60 -15.63
C VAL A 77 7.89 -38.97 -16.99
N SER A 78 8.02 -37.66 -17.17
CA SER A 78 7.73 -36.99 -18.44
C SER A 78 8.64 -37.47 -19.56
N VAL A 79 9.94 -37.59 -19.31
CA VAL A 79 10.88 -38.13 -20.31
C VAL A 79 10.59 -39.60 -20.59
N ALA A 80 10.23 -40.39 -19.58
CA ALA A 80 9.94 -41.82 -19.72
C ALA A 80 8.62 -42.13 -20.46
N THR A 81 7.64 -41.22 -20.36
CA THR A 81 6.32 -41.36 -20.98
C THR A 81 6.26 -40.70 -22.36
N GLN A 82 7.35 -40.06 -22.82
CA GLN A 82 7.34 -39.36 -24.10
C GLN A 82 7.60 -40.30 -25.29
N ASP A 83 6.55 -41.00 -25.70
CA ASP A 83 6.59 -42.01 -26.77
C ASP A 83 6.99 -41.43 -28.13
N ASP A 84 6.60 -40.19 -28.43
CA ASP A 84 6.92 -39.54 -29.71
C ASP A 84 8.42 -39.31 -29.91
N LEU A 85 9.09 -38.81 -28.87
CA LEU A 85 10.52 -38.57 -28.91
C LEU A 85 11.28 -39.89 -29.02
N ILE A 86 10.90 -40.89 -28.23
CA ILE A 86 11.52 -42.23 -28.24
C ILE A 86 11.37 -42.87 -29.62
N THR A 87 10.17 -42.81 -30.19
CA THR A 87 9.85 -43.38 -31.49
C THR A 87 10.58 -42.64 -32.62
N ALA A 88 10.73 -41.32 -32.52
CA ALA A 88 11.53 -40.53 -33.46
C ALA A 88 13.00 -40.95 -33.44
N ILE A 89 13.60 -41.07 -32.25
CA ILE A 89 14.99 -41.51 -32.06
C ILE A 89 15.19 -42.92 -32.64
N ASP A 90 14.24 -43.83 -32.38
CA ASP A 90 14.25 -45.18 -32.94
C ASP A 90 14.19 -45.14 -34.47
N GLY A 91 13.39 -44.25 -35.04
CA GLY A 91 13.32 -44.00 -36.48
C GLY A 91 14.65 -43.51 -37.06
N TRP A 92 15.30 -42.55 -36.39
CA TRP A 92 16.61 -42.04 -36.80
C TRP A 92 17.69 -43.14 -36.77
N HIS A 93 17.69 -43.94 -35.71
CA HIS A 93 18.65 -45.02 -35.52
C HIS A 93 18.48 -46.14 -36.56
N MET A 94 17.23 -46.54 -36.86
CA MET A 94 16.95 -47.52 -37.90
C MET A 94 17.47 -47.05 -39.26
N GLY A 95 17.34 -45.75 -39.54
CA GLY A 95 17.76 -45.10 -40.78
C GLY A 95 16.92 -45.53 -41.99
N TYR A 96 17.04 -44.78 -43.08
CA TYR A 96 16.38 -45.15 -44.33
C TYR A 96 17.21 -46.23 -45.04
N SER A 97 16.75 -47.48 -45.04
CA SER A 97 17.55 -48.60 -45.58
C SER A 97 17.60 -48.59 -47.12
N SER A 98 18.79 -48.74 -47.69
CA SER A 98 18.98 -48.86 -49.14
C SER A 98 18.26 -50.07 -49.76
N ALA A 99 17.85 -51.04 -48.94
CA ALA A 99 17.06 -52.20 -49.37
C ALA A 99 15.65 -51.78 -49.85
N GLU A 100 15.05 -50.75 -49.24
CA GLU A 100 13.80 -50.14 -49.72
C GLU A 100 14.00 -49.39 -51.05
N ARG A 101 15.17 -48.76 -51.23
CA ARG A 101 15.53 -48.06 -52.47
C ARG A 101 15.61 -49.03 -53.67
N ASN A 102 16.05 -50.27 -53.46
CA ASN A 102 16.23 -51.27 -54.52
C ASN A 102 15.05 -52.25 -54.66
N GLY A 103 14.21 -52.41 -53.63
CA GLY A 103 13.02 -53.28 -53.66
C GLY A 103 11.81 -52.71 -54.41
N GLY A 104 11.82 -51.41 -54.76
CA GLY A 104 10.68 -50.70 -55.35
C GLY A 104 10.29 -51.08 -56.78
N ASN A 105 11.11 -51.84 -57.52
CA ASN A 105 10.87 -52.11 -58.95
C ASN A 105 10.05 -53.35 -59.28
N ARG A 106 9.55 -54.14 -58.31
CA ARG A 106 9.00 -55.48 -58.62
C ARG A 106 7.51 -55.76 -58.33
N GLY A 107 6.65 -54.77 -58.07
CA GLY A 107 5.21 -55.12 -58.06
C GLY A 107 4.15 -54.10 -57.66
N ARG A 108 4.47 -52.84 -57.35
CA ARG A 108 3.43 -51.81 -57.14
C ARG A 108 3.18 -51.06 -58.43
N ALA A 109 2.24 -51.58 -59.24
CA ALA A 109 1.81 -51.01 -60.52
C ALA A 109 1.01 -49.70 -60.41
N GLY A 110 1.32 -48.79 -59.46
CA GLY A 110 0.55 -47.55 -59.35
C GLY A 110 0.92 -46.53 -58.27
N GLY A 111 2.13 -46.50 -57.73
CA GLY A 111 2.47 -45.43 -56.79
C GLY A 111 3.96 -45.37 -56.48
N GLY A 112 4.56 -44.20 -56.74
CA GLY A 112 5.98 -43.92 -56.54
C GLY A 112 6.46 -44.37 -55.15
N GLY A 113 7.65 -44.96 -55.11
CA GLY A 113 8.26 -45.39 -53.85
C GLY A 113 8.29 -44.25 -52.85
N ALA A 114 8.00 -44.55 -51.59
CA ALA A 114 8.06 -43.58 -50.50
C ALA A 114 9.44 -42.92 -50.54
N ALA A 115 9.44 -41.62 -50.81
CA ALA A 115 10.67 -40.89 -51.02
C ALA A 115 11.37 -40.75 -49.66
N ALA A 116 12.71 -40.83 -49.64
CA ALA A 116 13.50 -40.72 -48.41
C ALA A 116 13.15 -39.47 -47.57
N TRP A 117 12.71 -38.39 -48.22
CA TRP A 117 12.25 -37.18 -47.54
C TRP A 117 10.98 -37.39 -46.71
N GLN A 118 10.05 -38.28 -47.08
CA GLN A 118 8.83 -38.56 -46.31
C GLN A 118 9.17 -39.27 -45.01
N TRP A 119 10.17 -40.17 -45.03
CA TRP A 119 10.70 -40.79 -43.82
C TRP A 119 11.32 -39.74 -42.91
N ILE A 120 12.25 -38.94 -43.43
CA ILE A 120 12.91 -37.87 -42.66
C ILE A 120 11.88 -36.91 -42.08
N LEU A 121 10.92 -36.45 -42.89
CA LEU A 121 9.86 -35.55 -42.44
C LEU A 121 9.05 -36.17 -41.29
N SER A 122 8.60 -37.41 -41.42
CA SER A 122 7.86 -38.10 -40.36
C SER A 122 8.64 -38.14 -39.03
N GLN A 123 9.95 -38.43 -39.07
CA GLN A 123 10.77 -38.45 -37.85
C GLN A 123 11.05 -37.07 -37.29
N VAL A 124 11.22 -36.04 -38.14
CA VAL A 124 11.40 -34.65 -37.71
C VAL A 124 10.13 -34.14 -37.03
N LEU A 125 8.95 -34.35 -37.62
CA LEU A 125 7.68 -33.87 -37.06
C LEU A 125 7.40 -34.50 -35.69
N ARG A 126 7.57 -35.83 -35.57
CA ARG A 126 7.41 -36.56 -34.31
C ARG A 126 8.43 -36.10 -33.25
N GLY A 127 9.69 -35.91 -33.65
CA GLY A 127 10.73 -35.39 -32.74
C GLY A 127 10.47 -33.96 -32.28
N LEU A 128 9.95 -33.09 -33.16
CA LEU A 128 9.62 -31.71 -32.83
C LEU A 128 8.43 -31.63 -31.86
N GLU A 129 7.36 -32.38 -32.11
CA GLU A 129 6.25 -32.50 -31.17
C GLU A 129 6.74 -33.01 -29.81
N GLY A 130 7.49 -34.11 -29.81
CA GLY A 130 8.04 -34.71 -28.59
C GLY A 130 8.88 -33.72 -27.79
N ALA A 131 9.70 -32.90 -28.47
CA ALA A 131 10.51 -31.86 -27.82
C ALA A 131 9.66 -30.69 -27.29
N LEU A 132 8.68 -30.19 -28.06
CA LEU A 132 7.78 -29.11 -27.65
C LEU A 132 6.93 -29.51 -26.44
N CYS A 133 6.43 -30.74 -26.42
CA CYS A 133 5.68 -31.25 -25.29
C CYS A 133 6.57 -31.37 -24.04
N LEU A 134 7.80 -31.90 -24.14
CA LEU A 134 8.71 -31.92 -22.99
C LEU A 134 9.05 -30.52 -22.47
N LEU A 135 9.20 -29.53 -23.37
CA LEU A 135 9.44 -28.15 -22.99
C LEU A 135 8.24 -27.54 -22.23
N ASN A 136 7.02 -27.74 -22.73
CA ASN A 136 5.80 -27.30 -22.05
C ASN A 136 5.62 -27.97 -20.69
N THR A 137 5.74 -29.29 -20.64
CA THR A 137 5.67 -30.03 -19.37
C THR A 137 6.75 -29.57 -18.39
N PHE A 138 7.97 -29.27 -18.88
CA PHE A 138 9.00 -28.70 -18.04
C PHE A 138 8.56 -27.37 -17.44
N LEU A 139 8.09 -26.40 -18.24
CA LEU A 139 7.66 -25.09 -17.74
C LEU A 139 6.52 -25.21 -16.72
N LEU A 140 5.46 -25.94 -17.05
CA LEU A 140 4.32 -26.18 -16.16
C LEU A 140 4.75 -26.73 -14.81
N ILE A 141 5.63 -27.76 -14.79
CA ILE A 141 6.14 -28.35 -13.54
C ILE A 141 6.79 -27.29 -12.62
N PHE A 142 7.43 -26.24 -13.18
CA PHE A 142 8.11 -25.21 -12.36
C PHE A 142 7.22 -24.06 -11.91
N GLN A 143 6.12 -23.79 -12.62
CA GLN A 143 5.21 -22.71 -12.26
C GLN A 143 4.32 -23.11 -11.09
N GLU A 144 4.05 -24.40 -10.95
CA GLU A 144 3.21 -24.92 -9.88
C GLU A 144 3.90 -24.95 -8.51
N ASP A 145 3.21 -24.43 -7.50
CA ASP A 145 3.58 -24.47 -6.09
C ASP A 145 2.93 -25.65 -5.33
N ASN A 146 2.05 -26.39 -5.99
CA ASN A 146 1.29 -27.49 -5.42
C ASN A 146 1.49 -28.80 -6.20
N VAL A 147 1.61 -29.92 -5.48
CA VAL A 147 1.76 -31.25 -6.05
C VAL A 147 0.55 -31.66 -6.89
N GLN A 148 -0.65 -31.30 -6.48
CA GLN A 148 -1.86 -31.68 -7.21
C GLN A 148 -1.89 -31.06 -8.60
N ASP A 149 -1.57 -29.77 -8.68
CA ASP A 149 -1.64 -28.99 -9.91
C ASP A 149 -0.56 -29.47 -10.91
N ILE A 150 0.65 -29.77 -10.42
CA ILE A 150 1.70 -30.47 -11.21
C ILE A 150 1.16 -31.70 -11.93
N PHE A 151 0.37 -32.54 -11.26
CA PHE A 151 -0.18 -33.76 -11.87
C PHE A 151 -1.34 -33.46 -12.83
N MET A 152 -2.16 -32.44 -12.55
CA MET A 152 -3.26 -32.04 -13.44
C MET A 152 -2.73 -31.47 -14.75
N ASP A 153 -1.70 -30.62 -14.70
CA ASP A 153 -1.10 -30.04 -15.89
C ASP A 153 -0.31 -31.06 -16.69
N PHE A 154 0.38 -31.97 -16.00
CA PHE A 154 1.01 -33.12 -16.64
C PHE A 154 0.00 -33.96 -17.42
N LEU A 155 -1.17 -34.25 -16.84
CA LEU A 155 -2.24 -34.99 -17.52
C LEU A 155 -2.81 -34.24 -18.72
N ALA A 156 -2.96 -32.92 -18.61
CA ALA A 156 -3.44 -32.09 -19.70
C ALA A 156 -2.50 -32.14 -20.91
N VAL A 157 -1.18 -32.04 -20.69
CA VAL A 157 -0.19 -32.13 -21.79
C VAL A 157 -0.17 -33.55 -22.38
N GLN A 158 -0.25 -34.60 -21.56
CA GLN A 158 -0.33 -35.98 -22.03
C GLN A 158 -1.59 -36.29 -22.84
N PHE A 159 -2.68 -35.55 -22.60
CA PHE A 159 -3.87 -35.67 -23.45
C PHE A 159 -3.61 -35.15 -24.86
N VAL A 160 -2.85 -34.05 -25.01
CA VAL A 160 -2.53 -33.44 -26.31
C VAL A 160 -1.61 -34.34 -27.13
N THR A 161 -0.63 -35.00 -26.51
CA THR A 161 0.25 -35.97 -27.19
C THR A 161 -0.54 -37.17 -27.73
N GLY A 162 -1.53 -37.69 -27.00
CA GLY A 162 -2.35 -38.82 -27.45
C GLY A 162 -3.36 -38.53 -28.58
N LEU A 163 -3.42 -37.30 -29.11
CA LEU A 163 -4.39 -36.92 -30.15
C LEU A 163 -4.10 -37.59 -31.50
N ASP A 164 -2.84 -37.82 -31.85
CA ASP A 164 -2.46 -38.45 -33.10
C ASP A 164 -2.79 -39.95 -33.13
N ASP A 165 -2.53 -40.68 -32.04
CA ASP A 165 -2.95 -42.07 -31.85
C ASP A 165 -4.48 -42.19 -31.93
N THR A 166 -5.19 -41.23 -31.33
CA THR A 166 -6.65 -41.16 -31.40
C THR A 166 -7.12 -40.92 -32.84
N ALA A 167 -6.50 -39.97 -33.56
CA ALA A 167 -6.81 -39.69 -34.96
C ALA A 167 -6.50 -40.89 -35.87
N PHE A 168 -5.40 -41.61 -35.61
CA PHE A 168 -5.04 -42.83 -36.33
C PHE A 168 -6.06 -43.94 -36.08
N PHE A 169 -6.46 -44.15 -34.82
CA PHE A 169 -7.49 -45.10 -34.44
C PHE A 169 -8.82 -44.80 -35.14
N LEU A 170 -9.27 -43.55 -35.13
CA LEU A 170 -10.48 -43.12 -35.82
C LEU A 170 -10.36 -43.31 -37.34
N GLY A 171 -9.21 -42.97 -37.92
CA GLY A 171 -8.90 -43.21 -39.32
C GLY A 171 -8.93 -44.70 -39.69
N ARG A 172 -8.40 -45.58 -38.83
CA ARG A 172 -8.38 -47.05 -39.01
C ARG A 172 -9.77 -47.67 -38.98
N ASN A 173 -10.67 -47.12 -38.17
CA ASN A 173 -12.07 -47.56 -38.08
C ASN A 173 -12.93 -46.99 -39.21
N GLY A 174 -12.47 -45.92 -39.88
CA GLY A 174 -13.10 -45.37 -41.09
C GLY A 174 -14.00 -44.18 -40.85
N TYR A 175 -13.89 -43.52 -39.69
CA TYR A 175 -14.64 -42.31 -39.38
C TYR A 175 -14.33 -41.15 -40.36
N PHE A 176 -13.11 -41.09 -40.89
CA PHE A 176 -12.69 -40.10 -41.90
C PHE A 176 -12.81 -40.59 -43.36
N GLY A 177 -13.61 -41.64 -43.60
CA GLY A 177 -13.88 -42.18 -44.93
C GLY A 177 -12.99 -43.35 -45.36
N SER A 178 -13.38 -43.99 -46.46
CA SER A 178 -12.77 -45.25 -46.95
C SER A 178 -11.35 -45.08 -47.48
N SER A 179 -10.98 -43.89 -47.95
CA SER A 179 -9.62 -43.56 -48.40
C SER A 179 -8.64 -43.56 -47.22
N VAL A 180 -8.95 -42.81 -46.16
CA VAL A 180 -8.15 -42.75 -44.93
C VAL A 180 -8.03 -44.14 -44.29
N ARG A 181 -9.15 -44.88 -44.20
CA ARG A 181 -9.19 -46.25 -43.68
C ARG A 181 -8.23 -47.20 -44.41
N ARG A 182 -8.12 -47.07 -45.73
CA ARG A 182 -7.18 -47.88 -46.52
C ARG A 182 -5.73 -47.46 -46.26
N GLY A 183 -5.47 -46.15 -46.14
CA GLY A 183 -4.14 -45.62 -45.83
C GLY A 183 -3.62 -46.06 -44.46
N THR A 184 -4.41 -45.90 -43.39
CA THR A 184 -4.03 -46.30 -42.02
C THR A 184 -3.85 -47.81 -41.90
N ARG A 185 -4.75 -48.62 -42.51
CA ARG A 185 -4.59 -50.09 -42.58
C ARG A 185 -3.41 -50.54 -43.45
N ALA A 186 -2.91 -49.69 -44.34
CA ALA A 186 -1.70 -49.97 -45.09
C ALA A 186 -0.47 -49.68 -44.24
N ALA A 187 -0.45 -48.58 -43.49
CA ALA A 187 0.60 -48.25 -42.53
C ALA A 187 0.83 -49.36 -41.49
N THR A 188 -0.25 -49.95 -40.93
CA THR A 188 -0.12 -51.07 -39.96
C THR A 188 0.49 -52.35 -40.53
N ARG A 189 0.46 -52.53 -41.86
CA ARG A 189 1.04 -53.72 -42.52
C ARG A 189 2.50 -53.56 -42.89
N VAL A 190 3.02 -52.33 -42.87
CA VAL A 190 4.43 -52.08 -43.16
C VAL A 190 5.27 -52.59 -42.00
N ARG A 191 6.20 -53.49 -42.31
CA ARG A 191 7.21 -53.98 -41.38
C ARG A 191 8.56 -53.46 -41.83
N LEU A 192 9.22 -52.69 -40.97
CA LEU A 192 10.58 -52.24 -41.23
C LEU A 192 11.56 -53.40 -41.03
N PRO A 193 12.53 -53.60 -41.93
CA PRO A 193 13.58 -54.59 -41.76
C PRO A 193 14.35 -54.27 -40.47
N ARG A 194 14.50 -55.28 -39.60
CA ARG A 194 15.22 -55.12 -38.34
C ARG A 194 16.71 -55.01 -38.67
N ARG A 195 17.30 -53.82 -38.53
CA ARG A 195 18.75 -53.65 -38.58
C ARG A 195 19.34 -54.39 -37.37
N HIS A 196 20.44 -55.11 -37.58
CA HIS A 196 21.11 -55.83 -36.48
C HIS A 196 21.56 -54.81 -35.43
N ASP A 197 21.25 -55.09 -34.16
CA ASP A 197 21.16 -54.15 -33.06
C ASP A 197 22.54 -53.79 -32.44
N ASP A 198 23.52 -53.43 -33.26
CA ASP A 198 24.90 -53.17 -32.81
C ASP A 198 25.04 -51.91 -31.92
N GLN A 199 23.96 -51.15 -31.73
CA GLN A 199 23.93 -49.85 -31.03
C GLN A 199 22.82 -49.77 -29.96
N TRP A 200 22.55 -50.87 -29.26
CA TRP A 200 21.57 -50.92 -28.15
C TRP A 200 21.78 -49.85 -27.06
N TRP A 201 22.99 -49.30 -26.93
CA TRP A 201 23.36 -48.25 -25.97
C TRP A 201 22.93 -46.83 -26.37
N PHE A 202 22.56 -46.60 -27.63
CA PHE A 202 22.24 -45.24 -28.10
C PHE A 202 20.95 -44.69 -27.47
N ARG A 203 19.91 -45.52 -27.36
CA ARG A 203 18.63 -45.13 -26.74
C ARG A 203 18.77 -44.68 -25.29
N PRO A 204 19.38 -45.47 -24.38
CA PRO A 204 19.57 -45.02 -22.99
C PRO A 204 20.49 -43.81 -22.91
N LEU A 205 21.43 -43.62 -23.83
CA LEU A 205 22.26 -42.42 -23.88
C LEU A 205 21.42 -41.16 -24.18
N VAL A 206 20.58 -41.18 -25.23
CA VAL A 206 19.75 -40.01 -25.55
C VAL A 206 18.77 -39.70 -24.42
N PHE A 207 18.13 -40.74 -23.86
CA PHE A 207 17.27 -40.60 -22.68
C PHE A 207 18.02 -39.97 -21.49
N ALA A 208 19.23 -40.45 -21.19
CA ALA A 208 20.05 -39.90 -20.12
C ALA A 208 20.45 -38.45 -20.39
N LEU A 209 20.77 -38.08 -21.64
CA LEU A 209 21.13 -36.71 -22.00
C LEU A 209 19.95 -35.75 -21.87
N VAL A 210 18.76 -36.12 -22.36
CA VAL A 210 17.54 -35.31 -22.22
C VAL A 210 17.18 -35.16 -20.75
N SER A 211 17.18 -36.26 -19.99
CA SER A 211 16.91 -36.23 -18.54
C SER A 211 17.92 -35.36 -17.80
N ALA A 212 19.22 -35.49 -18.10
CA ALA A 212 20.26 -34.67 -17.49
C ALA A 212 20.09 -33.18 -17.82
N GLY A 213 19.68 -32.84 -19.04
CA GLY A 213 19.39 -31.46 -19.44
C GLY A 213 18.23 -30.85 -18.64
N LEU A 214 17.09 -31.55 -18.56
CA LEU A 214 15.93 -31.08 -17.78
C LEU A 214 16.24 -31.03 -16.28
N LEU A 215 16.95 -32.03 -15.73
CA LEU A 215 17.36 -32.02 -14.33
C LEU A 215 18.39 -30.92 -14.00
N ALA A 216 19.26 -30.57 -14.96
CA ALA A 216 20.15 -29.43 -14.80
C ALA A 216 19.36 -28.12 -14.77
N GLY A 217 18.38 -27.96 -15.66
CA GLY A 217 17.42 -26.86 -15.62
C GLY A 217 16.70 -26.77 -14.28
N TRP A 218 16.18 -27.91 -13.79
CA TRP A 218 15.57 -28.03 -12.47
C TRP A 218 16.50 -27.59 -11.34
N GLY A 219 17.76 -28.04 -11.35
CA GLY A 219 18.73 -27.67 -10.33
C GLY A 219 19.04 -26.16 -10.34
N VAL A 220 19.08 -25.53 -11.51
CA VAL A 220 19.29 -24.08 -11.64
C VAL A 220 18.08 -23.31 -11.12
N VAL A 221 16.86 -23.66 -11.56
CA VAL A 221 15.62 -23.01 -11.12
C VAL A 221 15.38 -23.24 -9.63
N GLY A 222 15.46 -24.47 -9.16
CA GLY A 222 15.27 -24.82 -7.75
C GLY A 222 16.27 -24.14 -6.82
N ARG A 223 17.53 -23.93 -7.26
CA ARG A 223 18.52 -23.15 -6.51
C ARG A 223 18.17 -21.66 -6.45
N LYS A 224 17.60 -21.10 -7.51
CA LYS A 224 17.11 -19.70 -7.50
C LYS A 224 15.86 -19.57 -6.63
N GLN A 225 14.90 -20.49 -6.74
CA GLN A 225 13.69 -20.55 -5.89
C GLN A 225 14.05 -20.65 -4.41
N SER A 226 15.05 -21.47 -4.05
CA SER A 226 15.50 -21.56 -2.67
C SER A 226 16.12 -20.26 -2.19
N ARG A 227 16.89 -19.56 -3.02
CA ARG A 227 17.60 -18.34 -2.60
C ARG A 227 16.75 -17.07 -2.60
N GLY A 228 15.43 -17.19 -2.75
CA GLY A 228 14.55 -16.03 -2.94
C GLY A 228 14.85 -15.26 -4.23
N GLY A 229 15.49 -15.89 -5.22
CA GLY A 229 15.88 -15.24 -6.48
C GLY A 229 14.70 -14.89 -7.39
N TYR A 230 13.50 -15.38 -7.05
CA TYR A 230 12.24 -15.09 -7.74
C TYR A 230 11.22 -14.43 -6.79
N LEU A 231 11.67 -13.81 -5.70
CA LEU A 231 10.77 -13.05 -4.84
C LEU A 231 10.12 -11.95 -5.67
N SER A 232 8.80 -11.87 -5.59
CA SER A 232 8.03 -10.88 -6.32
C SER A 232 8.46 -9.48 -5.90
N CYS A 233 8.90 -9.26 -4.66
CA CYS A 233 9.30 -7.92 -4.26
C CYS A 233 10.53 -7.87 -3.37
N ARG A 234 11.48 -7.00 -3.74
CA ARG A 234 12.65 -6.69 -2.88
C ARG A 234 12.34 -5.65 -1.80
N ASN A 235 11.43 -4.72 -2.09
CA ASN A 235 11.13 -3.59 -1.20
C ASN A 235 9.64 -3.64 -0.88
N VAL A 236 9.26 -4.06 0.33
CA VAL A 236 7.84 -4.19 0.68
C VAL A 236 7.41 -2.99 1.51
N PHE A 237 6.28 -2.38 1.16
CA PHE A 237 5.66 -1.36 2.00
C PHE A 237 4.64 -1.98 2.93
N PHE A 238 4.78 -1.65 4.21
CA PHE A 238 3.81 -1.99 5.23
C PHE A 238 3.15 -0.73 5.77
N GLN A 239 1.82 -0.75 5.89
CA GLN A 239 1.10 0.21 6.70
C GLN A 239 0.31 -0.53 7.78
N PHE A 240 0.65 -0.30 9.04
CA PHE A 240 0.02 -0.98 10.17
C PHE A 240 -1.07 -0.12 10.80
N GLY A 241 -2.10 -0.78 11.31
CA GLY A 241 -3.10 -0.17 12.16
C GLY A 241 -2.52 0.21 13.53
N ASP A 242 -2.86 1.39 14.01
CA ASP A 242 -2.29 2.01 15.20
C ASP A 242 -3.27 2.09 16.39
N ILE A 243 -4.44 1.44 16.27
CA ILE A 243 -5.50 1.49 17.28
C ILE A 243 -5.10 0.79 18.59
N PHE A 244 -4.34 -0.30 18.51
CA PHE A 244 -3.90 -1.06 19.68
C PHE A 244 -2.51 -0.68 20.14
N HIS A 245 -1.62 -0.29 19.22
CA HIS A 245 -0.29 0.22 19.52
C HIS A 245 0.00 1.43 18.65
N ALA A 246 -0.04 2.63 19.25
CA ALA A 246 0.22 3.88 18.54
C ALA A 246 1.60 3.91 17.87
N GLU A 247 2.57 3.16 18.42
CA GLU A 247 3.92 3.03 17.84
C GLU A 247 3.92 2.38 16.45
N LEU A 248 2.96 1.50 16.14
CA LEU A 248 2.92 0.79 14.86
C LEU A 248 2.62 1.70 13.68
N GLY A 249 2.02 2.88 13.94
CA GLY A 249 1.98 3.95 12.95
C GLY A 249 3.39 4.19 12.40
N PHE A 250 4.34 4.51 13.28
CA PHE A 250 5.74 4.84 12.94
C PHE A 250 6.57 3.68 12.39
N VAL A 251 6.09 2.46 12.57
CA VAL A 251 6.68 1.27 11.97
C VAL A 251 6.25 1.11 10.52
N SER A 252 5.15 1.75 10.12
CA SER A 252 4.70 1.77 8.73
C SER A 252 5.76 2.41 7.84
N GLY A 253 5.98 1.88 6.66
CA GLY A 253 7.04 2.35 5.76
C GLY A 253 7.57 1.23 4.89
N VAL A 254 8.68 1.53 4.23
CA VAL A 254 9.39 0.58 3.38
C VAL A 254 10.29 -0.30 4.23
N PHE A 255 10.20 -1.61 3.99
CA PHE A 255 11.13 -2.62 4.48
C PHE A 255 11.92 -3.16 3.29
N LEU A 256 13.24 -3.15 3.44
CA LEU A 256 14.17 -3.59 2.41
C LEU A 256 14.53 -5.06 2.63
N PHE A 257 14.50 -5.86 1.58
CA PHE A 257 15.06 -7.21 1.61
C PHE A 257 16.55 -7.15 1.98
N GLN A 258 16.94 -7.88 3.03
CA GLN A 258 18.32 -7.92 3.49
C GLN A 258 19.00 -9.24 3.18
N ASP A 259 18.41 -10.35 3.63
CA ASP A 259 19.00 -11.69 3.50
C ASP A 259 17.91 -12.76 3.64
N MET A 260 18.31 -14.02 3.50
CA MET A 260 17.52 -15.20 3.84
C MET A 260 17.79 -15.62 5.28
N ASP A 261 16.74 -15.97 6.03
CA ASP A 261 16.87 -16.50 7.39
C ASP A 261 17.39 -17.95 7.42
N ARG A 262 17.49 -18.52 8.63
CA ARG A 262 17.91 -19.92 8.82
C ARG A 262 16.95 -20.93 8.20
N SER A 263 15.70 -20.54 7.96
CA SER A 263 14.68 -21.32 7.27
C SER A 263 14.61 -21.04 5.78
N ASN A 264 15.58 -20.27 5.27
CA ASN A 264 15.68 -19.94 3.87
C ASN A 264 14.39 -19.21 3.39
N ARG A 265 13.85 -18.34 4.25
CA ARG A 265 12.75 -17.37 4.03
C ARG A 265 13.32 -15.95 4.01
N PRO A 266 12.72 -15.00 3.26
CA PRO A 266 13.25 -13.64 3.19
C PRO A 266 13.13 -12.89 4.52
N ILE A 267 14.12 -12.03 4.79
CA ILE A 267 14.12 -11.08 5.90
C ILE A 267 14.00 -9.68 5.31
N TYR A 268 12.98 -8.95 5.75
CA TYR A 268 12.78 -7.56 5.40
C TYR A 268 13.09 -6.66 6.61
N VAL A 269 13.91 -5.64 6.43
CA VAL A 269 14.34 -4.75 7.51
C VAL A 269 13.97 -3.30 7.25
N SER A 270 13.55 -2.62 8.30
CA SER A 270 13.43 -1.18 8.38
C SER A 270 14.18 -0.70 9.62
N PRO A 271 14.60 0.56 9.73
CA PRO A 271 15.34 0.99 10.90
C PRO A 271 14.58 0.74 12.23
N GLY A 272 15.16 -0.10 13.09
CA GLY A 272 14.57 -0.50 14.39
C GLY A 272 13.61 -1.69 14.34
N TYR A 273 13.27 -2.20 13.16
CA TYR A 273 12.25 -3.24 12.99
C TYR A 273 12.63 -4.24 11.88
N LYS A 274 12.26 -5.50 12.07
CA LYS A 274 12.40 -6.52 11.03
C LYS A 274 11.14 -7.34 10.90
N ILE A 275 10.87 -7.76 9.68
CA ILE A 275 9.83 -8.71 9.35
C ILE A 275 10.52 -9.98 8.85
N ALA A 276 10.29 -11.08 9.53
CA ALA A 276 10.90 -12.36 9.21
C ALA A 276 9.97 -13.51 9.60
N PHE A 277 10.24 -14.69 9.05
CA PHE A 277 9.46 -15.88 9.35
C PHE A 277 9.87 -16.48 10.70
N CYS A 278 8.90 -16.82 11.54
CA CYS A 278 9.12 -17.50 12.81
C CYS A 278 8.75 -18.98 12.70
N ASN A 279 9.75 -19.86 12.76
CA ASN A 279 9.56 -21.31 12.65
C ASN A 279 8.77 -21.95 13.81
N LEU A 280 8.83 -21.34 15.00
CA LEU A 280 8.13 -21.88 16.16
C LEU A 280 6.62 -21.68 16.06
N GLU A 281 6.21 -20.56 15.48
CA GLU A 281 4.80 -20.19 15.30
C GLU A 281 4.29 -20.52 13.89
N ASP A 282 5.19 -20.88 12.97
CA ASP A 282 4.88 -21.13 11.55
C ASP A 282 4.20 -19.93 10.88
N SER A 283 4.74 -18.74 11.13
CA SER A 283 4.08 -17.48 10.77
C SER A 283 5.07 -16.34 10.58
N TRP A 284 4.70 -15.38 9.76
CA TRP A 284 5.42 -14.12 9.59
C TRP A 284 5.27 -13.22 10.80
N THR A 285 6.37 -12.66 11.28
CA THR A 285 6.37 -11.78 12.46
C THR A 285 7.08 -10.46 12.19
N LEU A 286 6.55 -9.39 12.78
CA LEU A 286 7.22 -8.09 12.90
C LEU A 286 7.84 -8.02 14.30
N SER A 287 9.15 -7.87 14.38
CA SER A 287 9.91 -7.79 15.64
C SER A 287 10.78 -6.53 15.69
N ARG A 288 11.18 -6.11 16.89
CA ARG A 288 12.12 -5.00 17.05
C ARG A 288 13.54 -5.50 16.79
N THR A 289 14.28 -4.79 15.96
CA THR A 289 15.74 -4.93 15.92
C THR A 289 16.28 -4.06 17.04
N PHE A 290 16.47 -4.63 18.23
CA PHE A 290 17.29 -3.96 19.22
C PHE A 290 18.69 -3.79 18.62
N ALA A 291 19.39 -2.72 18.97
CA ALA A 291 20.82 -2.59 18.65
C ALA A 291 21.53 -3.73 19.35
N VAL A 292 21.67 -4.84 18.64
CA VAL A 292 22.44 -5.99 19.07
C VAL A 292 23.86 -5.47 19.22
N GLU A 293 24.41 -5.51 20.42
CA GLU A 293 25.83 -5.19 20.61
C GLU A 293 26.64 -6.06 19.64
N GLU A 294 27.60 -5.47 18.93
CA GLU A 294 28.38 -6.17 17.90
C GLU A 294 28.88 -7.53 18.42
N GLY A 295 28.35 -8.62 17.87
CA GLY A 295 28.72 -9.99 18.22
C GLY A 295 27.63 -10.84 18.89
N GLU A 296 26.52 -10.26 19.35
CA GLU A 296 25.37 -11.07 19.74
C GLU A 296 24.63 -11.63 18.50
N PRO A 297 24.11 -12.88 18.56
CA PRO A 297 23.38 -13.46 17.46
C PRO A 297 22.11 -12.65 17.19
N ASP A 298 21.82 -12.41 15.90
CA ASP A 298 20.61 -11.69 15.46
C ASP A 298 19.36 -12.24 16.19
N PRO A 299 18.59 -11.39 16.91
CA PRO A 299 17.51 -11.84 17.76
C PRO A 299 16.50 -12.67 16.98
N ASP A 300 16.22 -13.88 17.45
CA ASP A 300 15.26 -14.78 16.83
C ASP A 300 13.89 -14.06 16.64
N PRO A 301 13.33 -14.02 15.41
CA PRO A 301 12.05 -13.37 15.14
C PRO A 301 10.88 -13.92 15.97
N CYS A 302 11.03 -15.11 16.55
CA CYS A 302 10.02 -15.71 17.43
C CYS A 302 9.96 -15.10 18.84
N ASN A 303 11.04 -14.47 19.33
CA ASN A 303 11.13 -14.15 20.75
C ASN A 303 10.58 -12.75 21.13
N SER A 304 10.47 -11.83 20.17
CA SER A 304 10.16 -10.42 20.44
C SER A 304 9.24 -9.76 19.42
N TRP A 305 8.35 -10.54 18.82
CA TRP A 305 7.40 -10.01 17.85
C TRP A 305 6.32 -9.13 18.50
N ILE A 306 5.96 -8.05 17.79
CA ILE A 306 4.87 -7.11 18.11
C ILE A 306 3.65 -7.39 17.23
N ALA A 307 3.86 -7.93 16.03
CA ALA A 307 2.79 -8.40 15.15
C ALA A 307 3.13 -9.75 14.56
N ILE A 308 2.10 -10.53 14.24
CA ILE A 308 2.17 -11.89 13.72
C ILE A 308 1.04 -12.09 12.71
N ALA A 309 1.33 -12.68 11.55
CA ALA A 309 0.30 -13.12 10.61
C ALA A 309 -0.32 -14.44 11.11
N SER A 310 -1.63 -14.64 10.91
CA SER A 310 -2.32 -15.91 11.14
C SER A 310 -2.31 -16.82 9.91
N GLY A 311 -1.77 -16.33 8.78
CA GLY A 311 -1.49 -17.10 7.55
C GLY A 311 -0.36 -18.11 7.77
N ARG A 312 -0.42 -19.23 7.05
CA ARG A 312 0.43 -20.41 7.26
C ARG A 312 1.50 -20.48 6.18
N ASP A 313 2.75 -20.70 6.56
CA ASP A 313 3.89 -21.12 5.70
C ASP A 313 4.03 -20.49 4.30
N GLU A 314 3.33 -19.38 4.01
CA GLU A 314 3.43 -18.68 2.74
C GLU A 314 4.85 -18.15 2.60
N TYR A 315 5.46 -18.36 1.43
CA TYR A 315 6.85 -18.00 1.24
C TYR A 315 7.04 -16.51 0.97
N ASP A 316 6.17 -15.93 0.14
CA ASP A 316 6.16 -14.50 -0.10
C ASP A 316 5.21 -13.85 0.89
N ILE A 317 5.65 -12.72 1.42
CA ILE A 317 4.87 -11.94 2.37
C ILE A 317 3.69 -11.24 1.72
N LEU A 318 3.75 -11.02 0.39
CA LEU A 318 2.67 -10.42 -0.39
C LEU A 318 1.47 -11.35 -0.54
N ASP A 319 1.68 -12.68 -0.43
CA ASP A 319 0.61 -13.68 -0.52
C ASP A 319 -0.24 -13.71 0.76
N ILE A 320 0.24 -13.10 1.85
CA ILE A 320 -0.47 -13.03 3.12
C ILE A 320 -1.56 -11.97 3.03
N SER A 321 -2.80 -12.40 3.23
CA SER A 321 -3.94 -11.49 3.33
C SER A 321 -3.72 -10.47 4.46
N PRO A 322 -3.93 -9.16 4.21
CA PRO A 322 -3.79 -8.13 5.25
C PRO A 322 -4.70 -8.36 6.46
N ARG A 323 -5.79 -9.12 6.32
CA ARG A 323 -6.72 -9.45 7.41
C ARG A 323 -6.18 -10.49 8.38
N ASP A 324 -5.15 -11.24 7.98
CA ASP A 324 -4.54 -12.28 8.81
C ASP A 324 -3.50 -11.70 9.76
N TRP A 325 -3.13 -10.44 9.62
CA TRP A 325 -2.22 -9.81 10.57
C TRP A 325 -2.90 -9.56 11.91
N ASN A 326 -2.21 -9.95 12.97
CA ASN A 326 -2.59 -9.74 14.35
C ASN A 326 -1.51 -8.97 15.09
N VAL A 327 -1.92 -8.16 16.05
CA VAL A 327 -1.05 -7.43 16.94
C VAL A 327 -0.99 -8.09 18.31
N TYR A 328 0.22 -8.13 18.86
CA TYR A 328 0.48 -8.55 20.21
C TYR A 328 -0.22 -7.63 21.21
N TRP A 329 -1.11 -8.14 22.05
CA TRP A 329 -1.74 -7.38 23.12
C TRP A 329 -1.46 -8.03 24.47
N LYS A 330 -0.75 -7.32 25.35
CA LYS A 330 -0.56 -7.73 26.74
C LYS A 330 -1.73 -7.25 27.58
N LYS A 331 -2.47 -8.18 28.17
CA LYS A 331 -3.52 -7.85 29.13
C LYS A 331 -2.94 -7.30 30.45
N PRO A 332 -3.78 -6.64 31.28
CA PRO A 332 -3.38 -6.22 32.64
C PRO A 332 -2.90 -7.39 33.52
N ASP A 333 -3.42 -8.60 33.31
CA ASP A 333 -3.01 -9.82 34.02
C ASP A 333 -1.67 -10.40 33.52
N GLY A 334 -1.03 -9.78 32.52
CA GLY A 334 0.20 -10.23 31.91
C GLY A 334 0.03 -11.29 30.82
N SER A 335 -1.18 -11.82 30.60
CA SER A 335 -1.45 -12.78 29.54
C SER A 335 -1.33 -12.14 28.15
N LYS A 336 -0.78 -12.91 27.22
CA LYS A 336 -0.60 -12.53 25.81
C LYS A 336 -1.86 -12.90 25.03
N ARG A 337 -2.39 -11.98 24.22
CA ARG A 337 -3.41 -12.28 23.21
C ARG A 337 -3.06 -11.59 21.90
N ALA A 338 -3.19 -12.31 20.80
CA ALA A 338 -3.23 -11.71 19.48
C ALA A 338 -4.59 -11.05 19.26
N LYS A 339 -4.62 -9.84 18.69
CA LYS A 339 -5.85 -9.19 18.22
C LYS A 339 -5.70 -8.88 16.73
N PRO A 340 -6.73 -9.12 15.90
CA PRO A 340 -6.65 -8.75 14.49
C PRO A 340 -6.47 -7.25 14.35
N PHE A 341 -5.63 -6.83 13.41
CA PHE A 341 -5.55 -5.43 13.05
C PHE A 341 -6.87 -4.95 12.45
N THR A 342 -7.18 -3.67 12.67
CA THR A 342 -8.29 -3.02 11.97
C THR A 342 -7.92 -2.59 10.55
N HIS A 343 -6.63 -2.40 10.30
CA HIS A 343 -6.06 -2.05 9.01
C HIS A 343 -4.64 -2.59 8.94
N VAL A 344 -4.32 -3.27 7.84
CA VAL A 344 -2.97 -3.51 7.38
C VAL A 344 -3.01 -3.31 5.87
N ALA A 345 -1.98 -2.69 5.32
CA ALA A 345 -1.72 -2.72 3.89
C ALA A 345 -0.31 -3.26 3.69
N VAL A 346 -0.19 -4.25 2.80
CA VAL A 346 1.08 -4.80 2.34
C VAL A 346 1.06 -4.67 0.83
N ARG A 347 2.12 -4.12 0.26
CA ARG A 347 2.26 -4.00 -1.20
C ARG A 347 3.73 -3.99 -1.58
N CYS A 348 4.03 -4.39 -2.82
CA CYS A 348 5.35 -4.11 -3.35
C CYS A 348 5.56 -2.60 -3.46
N ASN A 349 6.79 -2.19 -3.18
CA ASN A 349 7.27 -0.83 -3.35
C ASN A 349 8.48 -0.79 -4.28
N GLY A 350 8.44 -1.64 -5.30
CA GLY A 350 9.41 -1.59 -6.38
C GLY A 350 8.98 -0.58 -7.44
N CYS A 351 9.93 0.19 -7.96
CA CYS A 351 9.69 1.09 -9.09
C CYS A 351 10.10 0.54 -10.45
N ASP A 352 10.67 -0.66 -10.47
CA ASP A 352 10.98 -1.38 -11.70
C ASP A 352 9.73 -2.02 -12.32
N ASP A 353 8.63 -2.17 -11.55
CA ASP A 353 7.38 -2.72 -12.04
C ASP A 353 6.31 -1.64 -12.30
N PRO A 354 6.02 -1.30 -13.57
CA PRO A 354 4.95 -0.37 -13.90
C PRO A 354 3.54 -0.94 -13.65
N ALA A 355 3.37 -2.26 -13.56
CA ALA A 355 2.06 -2.89 -13.40
C ALA A 355 1.48 -2.73 -12.00
N GLU A 356 2.32 -2.84 -10.95
CA GLU A 356 1.88 -2.72 -9.56
C GLU A 356 1.76 -1.26 -9.06
N GLY A 357 1.70 -0.29 -9.97
CA GLY A 357 1.66 1.13 -9.63
C GLY A 357 2.99 1.66 -9.08
N GLY A 358 4.08 0.93 -9.34
CA GLY A 358 5.42 1.18 -8.84
C GLY A 358 6.18 2.31 -9.54
N SER A 359 5.74 2.77 -10.73
CA SER A 359 6.45 3.84 -11.43
C SER A 359 6.62 5.03 -10.49
N CYS A 360 7.87 5.46 -10.30
CA CYS A 360 8.12 6.81 -9.82
C CYS A 360 7.36 7.70 -10.79
N ASP A 361 6.38 8.45 -10.29
CA ASP A 361 5.57 9.34 -11.12
C ASP A 361 6.50 10.28 -11.91
N THR A 362 5.93 11.15 -12.75
CA THR A 362 6.73 12.18 -13.45
C THR A 362 7.61 13.06 -12.52
N GLY A 363 7.40 12.96 -11.21
CA GLY A 363 8.17 13.58 -10.15
C GLY A 363 9.43 12.88 -9.66
N GLY A 364 9.84 11.72 -10.19
CA GLY A 364 11.04 11.04 -9.67
C GLY A 364 11.77 10.12 -10.65
N THR A 365 12.89 9.57 -10.18
CA THR A 365 13.70 8.55 -10.87
C THR A 365 13.81 7.29 -10.04
N CYS A 366 13.58 6.14 -10.67
CA CYS A 366 13.80 4.85 -10.04
C CYS A 366 15.31 4.53 -10.01
N VAL A 367 15.87 4.31 -8.81
CA VAL A 367 17.25 3.85 -8.64
C VAL A 367 17.24 2.72 -7.64
N ASP A 368 17.77 1.57 -8.02
CA ASP A 368 17.80 0.34 -7.20
C ASP A 368 16.41 -0.04 -6.64
N ASN A 369 15.38 0.04 -7.48
CA ASN A 369 14.00 -0.27 -7.13
C ASN A 369 13.40 0.62 -6.01
N VAL A 370 13.97 1.82 -5.80
CA VAL A 370 13.47 2.87 -4.90
C VAL A 370 13.28 4.18 -5.67
N CYS A 371 12.19 4.89 -5.40
CA CYS A 371 11.95 6.19 -6.02
C CYS A 371 12.72 7.32 -5.34
N PHE A 372 13.57 7.99 -6.11
CA PHE A 372 14.22 9.24 -5.74
C PHE A 372 13.46 10.41 -6.34
N CYS A 373 12.79 11.18 -5.49
CA CYS A 373 11.96 12.29 -5.94
C CYS A 373 12.78 13.51 -6.34
N HIS A 374 12.41 14.13 -7.46
CA HIS A 374 12.93 15.42 -7.86
C HIS A 374 12.51 16.50 -6.86
N SER A 375 13.21 17.64 -6.89
CA SER A 375 12.87 18.79 -6.03
C SER A 375 11.40 19.20 -6.19
N GLY A 376 10.73 19.41 -5.05
CA GLY A 376 9.30 19.74 -4.99
C GLY A 376 8.35 18.55 -5.09
N TRP A 377 8.85 17.33 -5.25
CA TRP A 377 8.07 16.10 -5.23
C TRP A 377 8.35 15.26 -3.98
N TYR A 378 7.31 14.58 -3.51
CA TYR A 378 7.28 13.85 -2.25
C TYR A 378 6.42 12.61 -2.37
N GLY A 379 6.44 11.79 -1.33
CA GLY A 379 5.72 10.52 -1.30
C GLY A 379 6.56 9.37 -1.78
N GLN A 380 6.05 8.19 -1.48
CA GLN A 380 6.72 6.93 -1.75
C GLN A 380 7.03 6.69 -3.24
N ASN A 381 6.14 7.12 -4.13
CA ASN A 381 6.26 7.01 -5.57
C ASN A 381 6.48 8.38 -6.23
N CYS A 382 6.89 9.38 -5.44
CA CYS A 382 7.01 10.77 -5.90
C CYS A 382 5.72 11.33 -6.48
N GLN A 383 4.59 10.91 -5.95
CA GLN A 383 3.25 11.25 -6.44
C GLN A 383 2.75 12.62 -5.95
N PHE A 384 3.42 13.21 -4.96
CA PHE A 384 2.98 14.44 -4.31
C PHE A 384 3.78 15.64 -4.76
N ARG A 385 3.16 16.53 -5.53
CA ARG A 385 3.79 17.77 -5.98
C ARG A 385 3.48 18.93 -5.03
N ASN A 386 4.48 19.76 -4.74
CA ASN A 386 4.36 21.04 -4.03
C ASN A 386 3.51 20.92 -2.76
N PRO A 387 4.03 20.32 -1.68
CA PRO A 387 3.33 20.27 -0.41
C PRO A 387 2.99 21.68 0.05
N CYS A 388 2.07 21.79 1.00
CA CYS A 388 1.79 23.11 1.54
C CYS A 388 3.07 23.72 2.13
N GLU A 389 3.34 25.00 1.88
CA GLU A 389 4.49 25.66 2.49
C GLU A 389 4.19 26.07 3.94
N GLU A 390 2.93 26.42 4.21
CA GLU A 390 2.50 26.90 5.52
C GLU A 390 1.05 26.48 5.81
N TYR A 391 0.83 25.79 6.92
CA TYR A 391 -0.49 25.47 7.45
C TYR A 391 -0.93 26.49 8.49
N GLU A 392 -2.16 26.94 8.39
CA GLU A 392 -2.87 27.66 9.45
C GLU A 392 -3.76 26.66 10.20
N VAL A 393 -3.69 26.66 11.53
CA VAL A 393 -4.53 25.80 12.38
C VAL A 393 -5.61 26.67 13.00
N SER A 394 -6.88 26.38 12.67
CA SER A 394 -8.02 27.12 13.22
C SER A 394 -8.03 26.97 14.74
N THR A 395 -8.08 28.10 15.45
CA THR A 395 -8.01 28.16 16.91
C THR A 395 -9.39 28.11 17.58
N ASP A 396 -10.43 27.68 16.87
CA ASP A 396 -11.82 27.61 17.37
C ASP A 396 -12.03 26.55 18.48
N LEU A 397 -10.94 26.07 19.08
CA LEU A 397 -10.92 25.12 20.18
C LEU A 397 -11.22 25.83 21.51
N GLU A 398 -12.49 26.17 21.72
CA GLU A 398 -12.96 26.72 22.99
C GLU A 398 -12.70 25.72 24.14
N GLY A 399 -11.92 26.16 25.14
CA GLY A 399 -11.89 25.55 26.49
C GLY A 399 -10.72 24.64 26.84
N TRP A 400 -9.90 24.18 25.89
CA TRP A 400 -8.71 23.35 26.18
C TRP A 400 -7.42 23.84 25.52
N TRP A 401 -7.54 24.62 24.45
CA TRP A 401 -6.40 25.33 23.88
C TRP A 401 -6.10 26.53 24.77
N GLN A 402 -4.98 26.52 25.48
CA GLN A 402 -4.37 27.79 25.87
C GLN A 402 -3.79 28.38 24.58
N PRO A 403 -4.33 29.48 24.03
CA PRO A 403 -3.81 30.08 22.78
C PRO A 403 -2.34 30.50 22.93
N ASP A 404 -1.89 30.67 24.18
CA ASP A 404 -0.50 30.94 24.54
C ASP A 404 0.42 29.71 24.37
N GLU A 405 -0.12 28.50 24.24
CA GLU A 405 0.63 27.24 24.16
C GLU A 405 0.68 26.56 22.79
N TRP A 406 -0.07 27.01 21.78
CA TRP A 406 0.03 26.47 20.41
C TRP A 406 -0.01 27.60 19.39
N ALA A 407 0.64 27.40 18.25
CA ALA A 407 0.79 28.46 17.26
C ALA A 407 -0.26 28.36 16.17
N GLY A 408 -0.68 29.53 15.66
CA GLY A 408 -1.66 29.60 14.59
C GLY A 408 -1.12 29.11 13.25
N THR A 409 0.20 29.18 13.01
CA THR A 409 0.79 28.75 11.72
C THR A 409 1.99 27.83 11.87
N TYR A 410 2.18 26.91 10.93
CA TYR A 410 3.28 25.94 10.87
C TYR A 410 3.87 25.94 9.47
N LYS A 411 5.18 26.15 9.36
CA LYS A 411 5.90 26.24 8.09
C LYS A 411 6.68 24.97 7.82
N ILE A 412 6.77 24.58 6.56
CA ILE A 412 7.61 23.46 6.14
C ILE A 412 9.07 23.69 6.57
N VAL A 413 9.72 22.63 7.05
CA VAL A 413 11.15 22.68 7.40
C VAL A 413 11.97 22.51 6.13
N ALA A 414 12.39 23.61 5.52
CA ALA A 414 13.22 23.61 4.31
C ALA A 414 14.52 24.39 4.54
N PRO A 415 15.52 23.77 5.19
CA PRO A 415 16.71 24.49 5.60
C PRO A 415 17.63 24.83 4.41
N LEU A 416 17.62 24.05 3.32
CA LEU A 416 18.54 24.19 2.18
C LEU A 416 17.97 23.54 0.90
N GLU A 417 16.88 24.08 0.35
CA GLU A 417 16.18 23.61 -0.87
C GLU A 417 15.49 22.23 -0.80
N GLU A 418 15.84 21.39 0.17
CA GLU A 418 15.17 20.12 0.45
C GLU A 418 14.38 20.20 1.75
N ALA A 419 13.13 19.76 1.71
CA ALA A 419 12.31 19.70 2.91
C ALA A 419 12.65 18.46 3.73
N VAL A 420 12.61 18.58 5.04
CA VAL A 420 12.75 17.47 5.97
C VAL A 420 11.53 16.57 5.85
N VAL A 421 11.73 15.29 5.55
CA VAL A 421 10.65 14.31 5.34
C VAL A 421 10.64 13.20 6.38
N VAL A 422 9.44 12.76 6.77
CA VAL A 422 9.18 11.59 7.61
C VAL A 422 8.11 10.75 6.94
N HIS A 423 8.38 9.46 6.71
CA HIS A 423 7.52 8.59 5.91
C HIS A 423 7.14 9.28 4.59
N GLU A 424 8.17 9.82 3.92
CA GLU A 424 8.07 10.49 2.62
C GLU A 424 7.12 11.71 2.61
N ARG A 425 6.74 12.23 3.79
CA ARG A 425 5.93 13.43 3.98
C ARG A 425 6.73 14.55 4.63
N PRO A 426 6.52 15.82 4.25
CA PRO A 426 7.21 16.93 4.86
C PRO A 426 6.84 17.12 6.34
N VAL A 427 7.80 17.58 7.12
CA VAL A 427 7.62 18.04 8.49
C VAL A 427 7.32 19.53 8.50
N TYR A 428 6.46 19.97 9.42
CA TYR A 428 6.16 21.38 9.62
C TYR A 428 6.52 21.82 11.03
N LEU A 429 7.14 22.99 11.16
CA LEU A 429 7.56 23.57 12.41
C LEU A 429 6.89 24.92 12.65
N ASN A 430 6.57 25.17 13.90
CA ASN A 430 6.39 26.50 14.42
C ASN A 430 7.45 26.79 15.49
N LYS A 431 8.27 27.82 15.22
CA LYS A 431 9.23 28.35 16.18
C LYS A 431 8.53 29.39 17.06
N ARG A 432 8.44 29.12 18.36
CA ARG A 432 7.89 30.07 19.34
C ARG A 432 8.82 30.34 20.53
N SER A 433 9.65 29.38 20.95
CA SER A 433 10.59 29.55 22.07
C SER A 433 11.90 28.80 21.84
N ASP A 434 12.96 29.25 22.51
CA ASP A 434 14.30 28.64 22.49
C ASP A 434 14.33 27.19 23.02
N THR A 435 13.25 26.72 23.67
CA THR A 435 13.20 25.45 24.42
C THR A 435 12.49 24.32 23.71
N TYR A 436 11.42 24.58 22.96
CA TYR A 436 10.64 23.56 22.29
C TYR A 436 10.11 24.06 20.95
N ASP A 437 10.30 23.25 19.92
CA ASP A 437 9.68 23.45 18.63
C ASP A 437 8.37 22.66 18.54
N ARG A 438 7.33 23.30 18.03
CA ARG A 438 6.05 22.63 17.78
C ARG A 438 6.05 22.07 16.38
N VAL A 439 5.69 20.80 16.25
CA VAL A 439 5.90 20.04 15.04
C VAL A 439 4.60 19.38 14.60
N ILE A 440 4.32 19.44 13.30
CA ILE A 440 3.37 18.56 12.62
C ILE A 440 4.18 17.50 11.87
N VAL A 441 3.97 16.24 12.22
CA VAL A 441 4.72 15.12 11.67
C VAL A 441 3.78 14.00 11.26
N PHE A 442 4.04 13.37 10.12
CA PHE A 442 3.32 12.18 9.69
C PHE A 442 3.96 10.95 10.31
N THR A 443 3.13 10.07 10.86
CA THR A 443 3.56 8.84 11.53
C THR A 443 3.61 7.66 10.60
N GLY A 444 3.29 7.79 9.30
CA GLY A 444 3.13 6.66 8.37
C GLY A 444 1.66 6.25 8.19
N ARG A 445 0.78 6.61 9.13
CA ARG A 445 -0.68 6.48 9.00
C ARG A 445 -1.47 7.68 9.49
N ARG A 446 -0.93 8.51 10.39
CA ARG A 446 -1.64 9.69 10.94
C ARG A 446 -0.74 10.89 11.01
N TRP A 447 -1.34 12.07 11.09
CA TRP A 447 -0.63 13.31 11.39
C TRP A 447 -0.74 13.61 12.88
N PHE A 448 0.39 13.95 13.49
CA PHE A 448 0.50 14.29 14.90
C PHE A 448 0.90 15.76 15.04
N PHE A 449 0.22 16.48 15.93
CA PHE A 449 0.75 17.70 16.53
C PHE A 449 1.50 17.33 17.79
N THR A 450 2.76 17.74 17.92
CA THR A 450 3.55 17.49 19.11
C THR A 450 4.57 18.59 19.36
N ALA A 451 5.25 18.55 20.51
CA ALA A 451 6.36 19.41 20.84
C ALA A 451 7.63 18.56 20.95
N LEU A 452 8.68 18.97 20.25
CA LEU A 452 10.01 18.38 20.34
C LEU A 452 10.95 19.36 21.04
N PRO A 453 11.96 18.89 21.79
CA PRO A 453 13.02 19.76 22.31
C PRO A 453 13.61 20.61 21.17
N SER A 454 13.88 21.90 21.43
CA SER A 454 14.32 22.87 20.42
C SER A 454 15.46 22.36 19.56
N ILE A 455 15.30 22.51 18.25
CA ILE A 455 16.21 22.03 17.20
C ILE A 455 17.32 23.06 16.93
N GLU A 456 17.30 24.23 17.59
CA GLU A 456 18.17 25.37 17.25
C GLU A 456 19.67 25.17 17.48
N ASN A 457 20.11 24.14 18.19
CA ASN A 457 21.54 23.80 18.25
C ASN A 457 22.04 23.02 17.02
N ALA A 458 21.17 22.56 16.12
CA ALA A 458 21.52 21.82 14.91
C ALA A 458 21.80 22.73 13.70
N THR A 459 22.63 23.77 13.88
CA THR A 459 22.86 24.83 12.88
C THR A 459 23.76 24.42 11.71
N THR A 460 24.42 23.26 11.77
CA THR A 460 25.27 22.80 10.67
C THR A 460 24.54 21.80 9.76
N LYS A 461 24.83 21.85 8.44
CA LYS A 461 24.36 20.88 7.44
C LYS A 461 24.63 19.41 7.85
N GLY A 462 25.66 19.19 8.67
CA GLY A 462 25.98 17.87 9.27
C GLY A 462 25.08 17.44 10.44
N GLU A 463 24.39 18.36 11.12
CA GLU A 463 23.47 18.05 12.21
C GLU A 463 22.04 17.74 11.72
N MET A 464 21.67 18.19 10.53
CA MET A 464 20.45 17.72 9.86
C MET A 464 20.66 16.36 9.18
N LEU A 465 21.89 16.03 8.76
CA LEU A 465 22.24 14.64 8.43
C LEU A 465 22.17 13.75 9.69
N LYS A 466 22.57 14.28 10.86
CA LYS A 466 22.23 13.64 12.15
C LYS A 466 20.74 13.59 12.41
N TRP A 467 19.91 14.45 11.81
CA TRP A 467 18.46 14.37 11.94
C TRP A 467 17.87 13.23 11.10
N ASN A 468 18.43 12.91 9.92
CA ASN A 468 18.12 11.64 9.24
C ASN A 468 18.56 10.43 10.07
N ILE A 469 19.69 10.52 10.78
CA ILE A 469 20.08 9.51 11.80
C ILE A 469 19.11 9.55 13.01
N GLN A 470 18.53 10.71 13.32
CA GLN A 470 17.45 10.85 14.29
C GLN A 470 16.08 10.51 13.71
N HIS A 471 15.91 10.20 12.43
CA HIS A 471 14.68 9.62 11.91
C HIS A 471 14.56 8.19 12.43
N ASP A 472 15.68 7.46 12.43
CA ASP A 472 15.82 6.18 13.12
C ASP A 472 15.74 6.35 14.65
N ALA A 473 16.35 7.41 15.19
CA ALA A 473 16.21 7.70 16.61
C ALA A 473 14.78 8.09 16.99
N LEU A 474 14.01 8.76 16.12
CA LEU A 474 12.59 9.04 16.30
C LEU A 474 11.87 7.71 16.30
N LYS A 475 12.02 6.87 15.24
CA LYS A 475 11.47 5.50 15.17
C LYS A 475 11.69 4.70 16.45
N THR A 476 12.89 4.79 17.04
CA THR A 476 13.23 4.09 18.29
C THR A 476 12.82 4.80 19.58
N ASN A 477 12.72 6.14 19.61
CA ASN A 477 12.43 6.95 20.80
C ASN A 477 11.02 7.58 20.85
N TRP A 478 10.13 7.26 19.90
CA TRP A 478 8.74 7.75 19.88
C TRP A 478 7.96 7.48 21.17
N ILE A 479 8.39 6.49 21.96
CA ILE A 479 7.83 6.23 23.29
C ILE A 479 7.81 7.50 24.17
N ASN A 480 8.64 8.50 23.86
CA ASN A 480 8.72 9.74 24.62
C ASN A 480 7.94 10.92 24.02
N VAL A 481 7.40 10.78 22.81
CA VAL A 481 6.66 11.86 22.15
C VAL A 481 5.21 11.82 22.59
N THR A 482 4.73 12.93 23.16
CA THR A 482 3.34 13.05 23.60
C THR A 482 2.60 13.90 22.57
N PRO A 483 1.75 13.32 21.71
CA PRO A 483 0.97 14.13 20.78
C PRO A 483 -0.03 14.98 21.57
N ALA A 484 -0.26 16.19 21.10
CA ALA A 484 -1.34 17.07 21.56
C ALA A 484 -2.63 16.85 20.78
N MET A 485 -2.51 16.50 19.48
CA MET A 485 -3.62 16.14 18.61
C MET A 485 -3.19 15.05 17.64
N ILE A 486 -4.13 14.17 17.28
CA ILE A 486 -3.91 13.05 16.36
C ILE A 486 -4.99 13.11 15.26
N SER A 487 -4.62 13.05 13.99
CA SER A 487 -5.58 13.04 12.89
C SER A 487 -6.33 11.71 12.76
N SER A 488 -7.38 11.69 11.92
CA SER A 488 -7.93 10.47 11.36
C SER A 488 -6.87 9.69 10.57
N PRO A 489 -7.04 8.38 10.37
CA PRO A 489 -6.13 7.59 9.56
C PRO A 489 -6.06 8.12 8.12
N VAL A 490 -4.85 8.07 7.58
CA VAL A 490 -4.49 8.30 6.18
C VAL A 490 -4.05 6.94 5.66
N ASP A 491 -5.03 6.15 5.23
CA ASP A 491 -4.78 4.81 4.73
C ASP A 491 -4.27 4.90 3.29
N VAL A 492 -3.22 4.15 2.98
CA VAL A 492 -2.63 4.15 1.65
C VAL A 492 -3.67 3.79 0.58
N SER A 493 -3.55 4.36 -0.61
CA SER A 493 -4.51 4.20 -1.73
C SER A 493 -5.92 4.76 -1.50
N THR A 494 -6.18 5.39 -0.36
CA THR A 494 -7.44 6.11 -0.13
C THR A 494 -7.31 7.59 -0.53
N PRO A 495 -8.42 8.28 -0.85
CA PRO A 495 -8.38 9.71 -1.18
C PRO A 495 -7.76 10.60 -0.09
N SER A 496 -7.71 10.14 1.17
CA SER A 496 -7.07 10.89 2.26
C SER A 496 -5.55 10.87 2.19
N ASP A 497 -4.95 9.99 1.38
CA ASP A 497 -3.49 9.93 1.12
C ASP A 497 -3.03 11.02 0.15
N LEU A 498 -3.92 11.91 -0.31
CA LEU A 498 -3.52 13.08 -1.07
C LEU A 498 -2.69 14.04 -0.19
N PRO A 499 -1.66 14.71 -0.75
CA PRO A 499 -0.68 15.49 0.01
C PRO A 499 -1.25 16.77 0.60
N ASP A 500 -2.45 17.10 0.16
CA ASP A 500 -3.23 18.17 0.69
C ASP A 500 -3.86 17.65 1.97
N LEU A 501 -3.22 17.95 3.10
CA LEU A 501 -3.76 17.85 4.47
C LEU A 501 -5.10 18.61 4.67
N ASN A 502 -5.67 19.11 3.57
CA ASN A 502 -6.75 20.05 3.49
C ASN A 502 -8.04 19.45 4.06
N ILE A 503 -8.45 20.05 5.18
CA ILE A 503 -9.83 20.34 5.56
C ILE A 503 -10.66 19.13 6.02
N ALA A 504 -10.39 17.91 5.55
CA ALA A 504 -11.24 16.75 5.80
C ALA A 504 -10.72 15.78 6.88
N LEU A 505 -9.48 15.93 7.36
CA LEU A 505 -9.00 15.09 8.46
C LEU A 505 -9.67 15.53 9.75
N THR A 506 -10.37 14.60 10.40
CA THR A 506 -10.89 14.80 11.75
C THR A 506 -9.73 14.70 12.72
N TRP A 507 -9.59 15.66 13.60
CA TRP A 507 -8.59 15.59 14.67
C TRP A 507 -9.23 15.01 15.93
N TYR A 508 -8.44 14.31 16.72
CA TYR A 508 -8.87 13.63 17.93
C TYR A 508 -7.97 14.00 19.08
N HIS A 509 -8.55 13.99 20.27
CA HIS A 509 -7.77 14.08 21.49
C HIS A 509 -6.89 12.82 21.68
N PRO A 510 -5.67 13.01 22.17
CA PRO A 510 -4.76 11.90 22.46
C PRO A 510 -5.11 11.29 23.83
N TYR A 511 -5.64 10.06 23.81
CA TYR A 511 -6.04 9.30 25.00
C TYR A 511 -4.98 8.26 25.40
N ALA A 512 -4.69 8.15 26.69
CA ALA A 512 -3.81 7.12 27.24
C ALA A 512 -4.64 6.12 28.05
N TYR A 513 -4.48 4.81 27.80
CA TYR A 513 -5.21 3.77 28.55
C TYR A 513 -4.87 3.76 30.04
N ASN A 514 -3.64 4.11 30.41
CA ASN A 514 -3.17 4.12 31.79
C ASN A 514 -2.45 5.44 32.09
N ALA A 515 -2.65 5.97 33.30
CA ALA A 515 -1.87 7.10 33.83
C ALA A 515 -0.40 6.67 33.95
N GLY A 516 0.44 7.07 32.99
CA GLY A 516 1.84 6.68 32.89
C GLY A 516 2.22 6.06 31.55
N GLN A 517 1.24 5.63 30.76
CA GLN A 517 1.49 5.22 29.38
C GLN A 517 1.73 6.48 28.53
N ARG A 518 2.93 6.58 27.95
CA ARG A 518 3.31 7.73 27.12
C ARG A 518 2.73 7.65 25.70
N SER A 519 2.52 6.44 25.17
CA SER A 519 1.83 6.24 23.91
C SER A 519 0.35 6.60 24.06
N ARG A 520 -0.12 7.47 23.15
CA ARG A 520 -1.49 7.95 23.13
C ARG A 520 -2.19 7.57 21.83
N PHE A 521 -3.47 7.27 21.94
CA PHE A 521 -4.35 6.84 20.86
C PHE A 521 -5.28 7.97 20.47
N ALA A 522 -5.79 7.97 19.24
CA ALA A 522 -6.89 8.85 18.87
C ALA A 522 -8.16 8.41 19.63
N ASP A 523 -8.69 9.28 20.48
CA ASP A 523 -9.98 9.01 21.13
C ASP A 523 -11.12 9.26 20.15
N SER A 524 -11.65 8.18 19.57
CA SER A 524 -12.75 8.26 18.61
C SER A 524 -14.03 8.89 19.20
N ASN A 525 -14.19 8.92 20.53
CA ASN A 525 -15.35 9.52 21.18
C ASN A 525 -15.20 11.03 21.39
N LEU A 526 -13.97 11.53 21.37
CA LEU A 526 -13.62 12.94 21.56
C LEU A 526 -13.06 13.52 20.26
N ALA A 527 -13.88 13.44 19.20
CA ALA A 527 -13.57 14.08 17.93
C ALA A 527 -13.57 15.61 18.10
N LEU A 528 -12.44 16.22 17.75
CA LEU A 528 -12.29 17.67 17.65
C LEU A 528 -12.84 18.11 16.31
N THR A 529 -14.17 18.22 16.23
CA THR A 529 -14.89 18.53 14.99
C THR A 529 -14.55 19.91 14.41
N GLN A 530 -13.98 20.81 15.21
CA GLN A 530 -13.68 22.19 14.83
C GLN A 530 -12.21 22.44 14.47
N THR A 531 -11.27 21.57 14.85
CA THR A 531 -9.87 21.77 14.48
C THR A 531 -9.68 21.47 13.00
N LYS A 532 -9.18 22.46 12.26
CA LYS A 532 -8.76 22.28 10.87
C LYS A 532 -7.35 22.81 10.70
N ALA A 533 -6.48 21.99 10.14
CA ALA A 533 -5.21 22.43 9.60
C ALA A 533 -5.42 22.71 8.11
N VAL A 534 -5.31 23.98 7.73
CA VAL A 534 -5.69 24.51 6.42
C VAL A 534 -4.46 25.02 5.73
N CYS A 535 -4.20 24.56 4.51
CA CYS A 535 -3.06 25.08 3.75
C CYS A 535 -3.31 26.57 3.44
N THR A 536 -2.38 27.45 3.80
CA THR A 536 -2.52 28.89 3.54
C THR A 536 -2.40 29.24 2.06
N PHE A 537 -1.77 28.35 1.27
CA PHE A 537 -1.60 28.52 -0.17
C PHE A 537 -2.77 27.88 -0.94
N CYS A 538 -3.42 28.68 -1.79
CA CYS A 538 -4.51 28.26 -2.67
C CYS A 538 -4.02 28.06 -4.11
N ASN A 539 -4.75 27.22 -4.85
CA ASN A 539 -4.68 27.14 -6.30
C ASN A 539 -6.07 26.75 -6.84
N ASN A 540 -6.41 27.15 -8.07
CA ASN A 540 -7.76 26.92 -8.60
C ASN A 540 -8.07 25.44 -8.93
N ALA A 541 -7.10 24.54 -8.86
CA ALA A 541 -7.24 23.15 -9.30
C ALA A 541 -7.43 22.17 -8.12
N SER A 542 -6.49 22.13 -7.19
CA SER A 542 -6.47 21.23 -6.03
C SER A 542 -6.79 21.91 -4.70
N ARG A 543 -6.58 23.23 -4.58
CA ARG A 543 -6.74 23.99 -3.32
C ARG A 543 -7.62 25.24 -3.49
N PRO A 544 -8.89 25.12 -3.96
CA PRO A 544 -9.73 26.28 -4.21
C PRO A 544 -10.13 26.97 -2.89
N CYS A 545 -10.24 28.29 -2.87
CA CYS A 545 -10.73 28.99 -1.68
C CYS A 545 -12.14 28.51 -1.29
N ALA A 546 -12.41 28.42 0.01
CA ALA A 546 -13.72 28.03 0.51
C ALA A 546 -14.72 29.18 0.38
N ASN A 547 -16.02 28.87 0.54
CA ASN A 547 -17.11 29.83 0.68
C ASN A 547 -17.13 30.96 -0.36
N GLY A 548 -16.77 30.66 -1.62
CA GLY A 548 -16.81 31.63 -2.71
C GLY A 548 -15.62 32.59 -2.78
N GLY A 549 -14.58 32.40 -1.95
CA GLY A 549 -13.33 33.14 -2.08
C GLY A 549 -12.65 32.91 -3.44
N THR A 550 -11.82 33.86 -3.87
CA THR A 550 -11.04 33.74 -5.12
C THR A 550 -9.56 33.61 -4.82
N CYS A 551 -8.87 32.70 -5.51
CA CYS A 551 -7.43 32.52 -5.30
C CYS A 551 -6.65 33.62 -6.06
N ALA A 552 -5.97 34.49 -5.32
CA ALA A 552 -5.18 35.56 -5.89
C ALA A 552 -3.86 35.03 -6.50
N PRO A 553 -3.20 35.79 -7.40
CA PRO A 553 -1.97 35.34 -8.07
C PRO A 553 -0.79 35.05 -7.13
N ASN A 554 -0.81 35.59 -5.90
CA ASN A 554 0.17 35.30 -4.86
C ASN A 554 -0.13 33.98 -4.12
N GLY A 555 -1.14 33.22 -4.55
CA GLY A 555 -1.57 31.98 -3.93
C GLY A 555 -2.27 32.16 -2.59
N ARG A 556 -2.82 33.34 -2.28
CA ARG A 556 -3.65 33.57 -1.09
C ARG A 556 -5.11 33.76 -1.48
N CYS A 557 -6.02 33.34 -0.62
CA CYS A 557 -7.44 33.56 -0.86
C CYS A 557 -7.83 35.01 -0.58
N ALA A 558 -8.55 35.61 -1.52
CA ALA A 558 -9.31 36.83 -1.33
C ALA A 558 -10.74 36.45 -0.93
N CYS A 559 -11.05 36.61 0.35
CA CYS A 559 -12.36 36.31 0.91
C CYS A 559 -13.37 37.38 0.56
N ASP A 560 -14.63 36.98 0.40
CA ASP A 560 -15.70 37.95 0.34
C ASP A 560 -15.84 38.64 1.71
N GLY A 561 -16.46 39.81 1.77
CA GLY A 561 -16.59 40.55 3.03
C GLY A 561 -17.38 39.83 4.15
N LYS A 562 -17.81 38.58 3.93
CA LYS A 562 -18.56 37.73 4.85
C LYS A 562 -17.78 36.49 5.27
N THR A 563 -16.53 36.31 4.83
CA THR A 563 -15.72 35.13 5.15
C THR A 563 -14.31 35.55 5.55
N TYR A 564 -13.67 34.76 6.42
CA TYR A 564 -12.32 35.03 6.92
C TYR A 564 -11.52 33.72 7.12
N GLY A 565 -10.25 33.88 7.47
CA GLY A 565 -9.24 32.79 7.50
C GLY A 565 -8.44 32.68 6.20
N SER A 566 -7.30 31.99 6.23
CA SER A 566 -6.38 31.90 5.07
C SER A 566 -7.00 31.31 3.79
N ARG A 567 -8.06 30.51 3.91
CA ARG A 567 -8.85 29.98 2.78
C ARG A 567 -10.31 30.38 2.81
N CYS A 568 -10.67 31.44 3.55
CA CYS A 568 -12.07 31.88 3.69
C CYS A 568 -12.96 30.79 4.29
N GLN A 569 -12.37 29.90 5.09
CA GLN A 569 -13.03 28.72 5.63
C GLN A 569 -14.01 29.05 6.77
N ILE A 570 -13.93 30.26 7.32
CA ILE A 570 -14.77 30.70 8.42
C ILE A 570 -15.80 31.70 7.89
N THR A 571 -17.07 31.44 8.16
CA THR A 571 -18.21 32.27 7.73
C THR A 571 -18.60 33.27 8.81
N SER A 572 -18.93 34.51 8.42
CA SER A 572 -19.35 35.57 9.36
C SER A 572 -20.67 35.26 10.07
N VAL A 573 -21.44 34.28 9.60
CA VAL A 573 -22.69 33.85 10.26
C VAL A 573 -22.41 33.20 11.63
N ASP A 574 -21.20 32.67 11.84
CA ASP A 574 -20.76 32.10 13.11
C ASP A 574 -20.23 33.15 14.10
N VAL A 575 -20.16 34.42 13.69
CA VAL A 575 -19.72 35.52 14.56
C VAL A 575 -20.95 36.31 15.01
N CYS A 576 -21.23 36.31 16.31
CA CYS A 576 -22.28 37.16 16.87
C CYS A 576 -22.04 38.63 16.55
N THR A 577 -22.80 39.18 15.60
CA THR A 577 -22.71 40.59 15.17
C THR A 577 -23.25 41.58 16.19
N GLY A 578 -23.98 41.10 17.19
CA GLY A 578 -24.44 41.86 18.35
C GLY A 578 -25.14 40.94 19.34
N PHE A 579 -25.20 41.35 20.60
CA PHE A 579 -25.95 40.63 21.62
C PHE A 579 -26.81 41.60 22.43
N SER A 580 -27.98 41.13 22.86
CA SER A 580 -28.80 41.87 23.84
C SER A 580 -28.62 41.24 25.21
N ILE A 581 -28.29 42.06 26.20
CA ILE A 581 -28.26 41.65 27.60
C ILE A 581 -29.45 42.26 28.30
N SER A 582 -30.27 41.41 28.90
CA SER A 582 -31.27 41.83 29.87
C SER A 582 -30.80 41.45 31.27
N LEU A 583 -30.41 42.43 32.08
CA LEU A 583 -30.15 42.24 33.51
C LEU A 583 -31.37 42.70 34.30
N VAL A 584 -32.10 41.75 34.90
CA VAL A 584 -33.20 42.06 35.81
C VAL A 584 -32.65 42.11 37.23
N ASN A 585 -32.40 43.32 37.75
CA ASN A 585 -32.12 43.53 39.17
C ASN A 585 -33.44 43.88 39.88
N SER A 586 -33.81 43.13 40.92
CA SER A 586 -35.05 43.28 41.68
C SER A 586 -35.16 44.58 42.48
N SER A 587 -34.12 45.42 42.50
CA SER A 587 -34.03 46.59 43.38
C SER A 587 -33.69 47.93 42.71
N SER A 588 -33.32 47.98 41.42
CA SER A 588 -32.78 49.21 40.79
C SER A 588 -33.25 49.56 39.38
N GLY A 589 -34.28 48.89 38.85
CA GLY A 589 -34.77 49.19 37.49
C GLY A 589 -33.99 48.44 36.41
N TYR A 590 -34.59 48.38 35.22
CA TYR A 590 -34.16 47.55 34.10
C TYR A 590 -32.91 48.15 33.44
N VAL A 591 -31.78 47.45 33.50
CA VAL A 591 -30.59 47.79 32.70
C VAL A 591 -30.53 46.77 31.57
N GLY A 592 -31.15 47.12 30.45
CA GLY A 592 -31.15 46.31 29.24
C GLY A 592 -30.81 47.16 28.04
N GLY A 593 -29.83 46.73 27.26
CA GLY A 593 -29.34 47.45 26.10
C GLY A 593 -28.94 46.48 24.99
N ARG A 594 -29.03 46.95 23.75
CA ARG A 594 -28.41 46.29 22.61
C ARG A 594 -26.94 46.70 22.59
N TYR A 595 -26.05 45.71 22.53
CA TYR A 595 -24.62 45.93 22.41
C TYR A 595 -24.21 45.48 21.02
N ASP A 596 -23.67 46.43 20.25
CA ASP A 596 -23.17 46.20 18.92
C ASP A 596 -21.63 46.13 19.00
N LEU A 597 -21.00 45.45 18.03
CA LEU A 597 -19.54 45.40 17.95
C LEU A 597 -19.03 46.84 17.70
N GLY A 598 -18.26 47.40 18.64
CA GLY A 598 -17.64 48.71 18.46
C GLY A 598 -16.42 48.61 17.53
N ASP A 599 -16.08 49.72 16.87
CA ASP A 599 -14.86 49.84 16.06
C ASP A 599 -13.57 49.84 16.90
N ASP A 600 -13.70 50.04 18.22
CA ASP A 600 -12.57 50.12 19.14
C ASP A 600 -12.07 48.73 19.56
N THR A 601 -10.74 48.60 19.59
CA THR A 601 -10.07 47.43 20.14
C THR A 601 -9.22 47.77 21.35
N ILE A 602 -9.40 47.07 22.47
CA ILE A 602 -8.48 47.13 23.62
C ILE A 602 -7.57 45.91 23.54
N GLY A 603 -6.28 46.13 23.24
CA GLY A 603 -5.29 45.05 23.11
C GLY A 603 -5.53 44.11 21.91
N TYR A 604 -5.90 44.66 20.74
CA TYR A 604 -6.23 43.92 19.50
C TYR A 604 -7.52 43.09 19.55
N ARG A 605 -8.45 43.42 20.46
CA ARG A 605 -9.70 42.66 20.65
C ARG A 605 -10.92 43.57 20.62
N PRO A 606 -12.04 43.15 20.00
CA PRO A 606 -13.22 43.98 19.82
C PRO A 606 -13.88 44.31 21.16
N VAL A 607 -14.23 45.59 21.36
CA VAL A 607 -15.04 46.07 22.49
C VAL A 607 -16.50 46.11 22.04
N PHE A 608 -17.41 45.55 22.84
CA PHE A 608 -18.84 45.65 22.58
C PHE A 608 -19.40 46.90 23.27
N VAL A 609 -19.95 47.82 22.49
CA VAL A 609 -20.44 49.12 22.97
C VAL A 609 -21.97 49.11 22.92
N ALA A 610 -22.63 49.50 24.01
CA ALA A 610 -24.08 49.63 24.02
C ALA A 610 -24.52 50.72 23.04
N SER A 611 -25.52 50.46 22.21
CA SER A 611 -26.19 51.49 21.40
C SER A 611 -27.34 52.20 22.14
N ALA A 612 -27.59 51.86 23.42
CA ALA A 612 -28.62 52.48 24.25
C ALA A 612 -28.10 53.66 25.11
N ALA A 613 -29.01 54.61 25.38
CA ALA A 613 -28.78 55.96 25.90
C ALA A 613 -28.06 56.12 27.26
N GLU A 614 -27.59 55.04 27.91
CA GLU A 614 -26.92 55.09 29.22
C GLU A 614 -25.43 54.70 29.20
N GLY A 615 -24.82 54.52 28.02
CA GLY A 615 -23.35 54.57 27.88
C GLY A 615 -22.57 53.47 28.61
N GLY A 616 -23.06 52.22 28.57
CA GLY A 616 -22.34 51.07 29.09
C GLY A 616 -21.48 50.36 28.04
N SER A 617 -20.34 49.80 28.44
CA SER A 617 -19.47 48.97 27.58
C SER A 617 -19.13 47.66 28.27
N ILE A 618 -18.89 46.61 27.50
CA ILE A 618 -18.41 45.33 28.03
C ILE A 618 -17.00 45.08 27.55
N ALA A 619 -16.11 44.81 28.51
CA ALA A 619 -14.71 44.55 28.25
C ALA A 619 -14.23 43.37 29.11
N TYR A 620 -13.21 42.67 28.62
CA TYR A 620 -12.65 41.51 29.31
C TYR A 620 -11.43 41.93 30.14
N CYS A 621 -11.45 41.62 31.44
CA CYS A 621 -10.30 41.78 32.32
C CYS A 621 -9.36 40.58 32.18
N LEU A 622 -8.21 40.77 31.50
CA LEU A 622 -7.19 39.72 31.32
C LEU A 622 -6.60 39.25 32.65
N GLN A 623 -6.29 40.17 33.57
CA GLN A 623 -5.62 39.83 34.83
C GLN A 623 -6.52 39.06 35.80
N GLY A 624 -7.82 39.28 35.72
CA GLY A 624 -8.83 38.66 36.57
C GLY A 624 -9.63 37.56 35.88
N GLU A 625 -9.35 37.29 34.60
CA GLU A 625 -10.04 36.33 33.74
C GLU A 625 -11.57 36.44 33.81
N HIS A 626 -12.14 37.63 33.66
CA HIS A 626 -13.60 37.81 33.71
C HIS A 626 -14.10 38.89 32.77
N TRP A 627 -15.36 38.75 32.35
CA TRP A 627 -16.07 39.81 31.65
C TRP A 627 -16.55 40.87 32.64
N ALA A 628 -16.40 42.13 32.27
CA ALA A 628 -16.79 43.29 33.06
C ALA A 628 -17.76 44.15 32.26
N LEU A 629 -18.86 44.55 32.90
CA LEU A 629 -19.77 45.60 32.45
C LEU A 629 -19.37 46.92 33.10
N LEU A 630 -19.01 47.89 32.27
CA LEU A 630 -18.64 49.25 32.65
C LEU A 630 -19.84 50.16 32.43
N LEU A 631 -20.15 51.05 33.39
CA LEU A 631 -21.20 52.07 33.25
C LEU A 631 -20.55 53.45 33.20
N GLY A 632 -20.72 54.19 32.09
CA GLY A 632 -20.25 55.55 31.91
C GLY A 632 -19.07 55.70 30.95
N LEU A 633 -19.08 56.80 30.18
CA LEU A 633 -18.15 57.14 29.08
C LEU A 633 -16.71 57.51 29.52
N GLY A 634 -16.15 56.92 30.57
CA GLY A 634 -14.82 57.29 31.07
C GLY A 634 -14.10 56.27 31.96
N SER A 635 -14.59 55.03 32.02
CA SER A 635 -13.89 53.94 32.70
C SER A 635 -12.86 53.33 31.72
N GLU A 636 -11.58 53.31 32.12
CA GLU A 636 -10.49 52.85 31.22
C GLU A 636 -10.02 51.42 31.51
N ASP A 637 -10.19 50.90 32.74
CA ASP A 637 -9.68 49.58 33.12
C ASP A 637 -10.80 48.59 33.52
N PRO A 638 -11.09 47.56 32.69
CA PRO A 638 -12.11 46.57 33.00
C PRO A 638 -11.81 45.73 34.24
N CYS A 639 -10.56 45.69 34.71
CA CYS A 639 -10.18 44.94 35.90
C CYS A 639 -10.54 45.65 37.21
N SER A 640 -10.63 46.97 37.20
CA SER A 640 -10.81 47.79 38.42
C SER A 640 -12.13 48.57 38.44
N ASP A 641 -12.64 48.99 37.28
CA ASP A 641 -13.76 49.93 37.14
C ASP A 641 -15.08 49.27 36.70
N TRP A 642 -15.26 47.98 36.98
CA TRP A 642 -16.47 47.24 36.64
C TRP A 642 -17.63 47.53 37.59
N HIS A 643 -18.82 47.69 37.01
CA HIS A 643 -20.08 47.70 37.76
C HIS A 643 -20.53 46.27 38.05
N SER A 644 -20.49 45.41 37.05
CA SER A 644 -20.79 43.99 37.18
C SER A 644 -19.70 43.16 36.50
N LYS A 645 -19.39 41.99 37.04
CA LYS A 645 -18.47 41.04 36.41
C LYS A 645 -18.96 39.60 36.42
N SER A 646 -18.58 38.83 35.42
CA SER A 646 -18.79 37.40 35.40
C SER A 646 -17.92 36.69 36.45
N SER A 647 -18.22 35.41 36.71
CA SER A 647 -17.24 34.54 37.35
C SER A 647 -15.99 34.40 36.48
N ARG A 648 -14.89 33.93 37.08
CA ARG A 648 -13.66 33.66 36.33
C ARG A 648 -13.95 32.69 35.21
N THR A 649 -13.66 33.11 33.99
CA THR A 649 -13.86 32.34 32.78
C THR A 649 -12.71 32.64 31.84
N SER A 650 -12.05 31.59 31.35
CA SER A 650 -11.13 31.68 30.22
C SER A 650 -11.88 31.75 28.88
N ALA A 651 -13.21 31.58 28.90
CA ALA A 651 -14.04 31.72 27.71
C ALA A 651 -14.17 33.21 27.35
N TYR A 652 -13.66 33.54 26.16
CA TYR A 652 -13.76 34.85 25.53
C TYR A 652 -15.11 35.06 24.81
N ASP A 653 -16.09 34.22 25.12
CA ASP A 653 -17.48 34.45 24.77
C ASP A 653 -18.23 34.94 26.03
N VAL A 654 -18.72 36.18 25.96
CA VAL A 654 -19.53 36.75 27.04
C VAL A 654 -20.81 35.94 27.28
N LEU A 655 -21.34 35.28 26.25
CA LEU A 655 -22.60 34.52 26.30
C LEU A 655 -22.48 33.23 27.12
N THR A 656 -21.28 32.63 27.17
CA THR A 656 -21.02 31.42 27.98
C THR A 656 -20.66 31.75 29.43
N SER A 657 -20.41 33.03 29.75
CA SER A 657 -20.01 33.46 31.08
C SER A 657 -21.15 33.28 32.10
N ARG A 658 -20.92 32.44 33.11
CA ARG A 658 -21.90 32.17 34.17
C ARG A 658 -21.65 33.05 35.39
N ASN A 659 -22.68 33.17 36.23
CA ASN A 659 -22.59 33.76 37.58
C ASN A 659 -22.04 35.18 37.60
N TRP A 660 -22.86 36.12 37.12
CA TRP A 660 -22.54 37.54 37.21
C TRP A 660 -22.76 38.08 38.62
N SER A 661 -21.87 38.96 39.03
CA SER A 661 -21.87 39.63 40.33
C SER A 661 -21.80 41.13 40.12
N THR A 662 -22.49 41.91 40.96
CA THR A 662 -22.54 43.38 40.84
C THR A 662 -21.93 44.02 42.08
N ARG A 663 -21.15 45.08 41.88
CA ARG A 663 -20.57 45.91 42.95
C ARG A 663 -21.70 46.76 43.56
N ARG A 664 -21.82 46.77 44.89
CA ARG A 664 -22.75 47.69 45.58
C ARG A 664 -22.27 49.13 45.45
N ALA A 665 -23.20 50.08 45.57
CA ALA A 665 -22.92 51.51 45.51
C ALA A 665 -21.93 52.02 46.59
N ASP A 666 -21.63 51.21 47.61
CA ASP A 666 -20.66 51.52 48.68
C ASP A 666 -19.21 51.14 48.33
N GLY A 667 -18.96 50.57 47.14
CA GLY A 667 -17.62 50.29 46.62
C GLY A 667 -16.88 49.12 47.29
N ASN A 668 -17.52 48.38 48.20
CA ASN A 668 -16.85 47.34 48.98
C ASN A 668 -17.07 45.93 48.36
N GLU A 669 -15.98 45.25 47.97
CA GLU A 669 -16.02 43.96 47.26
C GLU A 669 -16.44 42.77 48.14
N SER A 670 -16.46 42.93 49.46
CA SER A 670 -16.72 41.84 50.41
C SER A 670 -18.16 41.29 50.41
N ASN A 671 -19.09 41.92 49.68
CA ASN A 671 -20.50 41.52 49.61
C ASN A 671 -21.02 41.57 48.17
N LEU A 672 -20.50 40.69 47.30
CA LEU A 672 -21.06 40.48 45.96
C LEU A 672 -22.47 39.90 46.08
N LEU A 673 -23.47 40.62 45.55
CA LEU A 673 -24.81 40.06 45.37
C LEU A 673 -24.80 39.22 44.09
N PRO A 674 -25.10 37.91 44.14
CA PRO A 674 -25.33 37.14 42.93
C PRO A 674 -26.53 37.74 42.21
N ILE A 675 -26.39 38.01 40.91
CA ILE A 675 -27.54 38.41 40.09
C ILE A 675 -28.48 37.19 40.03
N ALA A 676 -29.69 37.34 40.56
CA ALA A 676 -30.69 36.27 40.61
C ALA A 676 -31.06 35.80 39.19
N SER A 677 -30.52 34.64 38.80
CA SER A 677 -31.01 33.65 37.83
C SER A 677 -31.58 34.08 36.46
N SER A 678 -31.42 35.31 35.98
CA SER A 678 -31.98 35.72 34.68
C SER A 678 -31.19 36.78 33.92
N ALA A 679 -29.86 36.71 33.94
CA ALA A 679 -29.08 37.34 32.87
C ALA A 679 -29.27 36.49 31.60
N ARG A 680 -30.13 36.95 30.69
CA ARG A 680 -30.30 36.33 29.38
C ARG A 680 -29.50 37.14 28.38
N MET A 681 -28.46 36.53 27.83
CA MET A 681 -27.77 37.08 26.67
C MET A 681 -28.23 36.30 25.44
N THR A 682 -28.76 37.00 24.46
CA THR A 682 -29.17 36.43 23.17
C THR A 682 -28.30 37.03 22.08
N CYS A 683 -27.67 36.15 21.30
CA CYS A 683 -26.92 36.53 20.11
C CYS A 683 -27.91 36.87 19.00
N ASN A 684 -27.82 38.08 18.46
CA ASN A 684 -28.61 38.47 17.29
C ASN A 684 -27.76 38.20 16.04
N THR A 685 -28.15 37.21 15.24
CA THR A 685 -27.59 37.01 13.90
C THR A 685 -28.41 37.85 12.91
N TYR A 686 -27.72 38.63 12.07
CA TYR A 686 -28.37 39.37 10.98
C TYR A 686 -28.57 38.44 9.78
N GLU A 687 -29.82 38.12 9.45
CA GLU A 687 -30.18 37.78 8.06
C GLU A 687 -30.63 39.04 7.34
N SER A 688 -30.18 39.20 6.08
CA SER A 688 -30.56 40.34 5.25
C SER A 688 -32.06 40.30 4.96
N GLU A 689 -32.71 41.42 5.26
CA GLU A 689 -34.12 41.74 5.02
C GLU A 689 -35.15 40.98 5.87
N GLY A 690 -35.39 41.48 7.10
CA GLY A 690 -36.76 41.56 7.63
C GLY A 690 -36.98 41.05 9.04
N ASP A 691 -36.33 39.97 9.47
CA ASP A 691 -36.66 39.32 10.74
C ASP A 691 -35.41 39.02 11.59
N ILE A 692 -35.42 39.54 12.82
CA ILE A 692 -34.45 39.18 13.87
C ILE A 692 -34.90 37.82 14.42
N ILE A 693 -34.09 36.78 14.23
CA ILE A 693 -34.27 35.51 14.92
C ILE A 693 -33.51 35.59 16.25
N THR A 694 -34.24 35.55 17.36
CA THR A 694 -33.72 35.60 18.75
C THR A 694 -33.32 34.26 19.32
#